data_AF-A0A835PTW5-F1
#
_entry.id   AF-A0A835PTW5-F1
#
_cell.length_a   1.000
_cell.length_b   1.000
_cell.length_c   1.000
_cell.angle_alpha   90.00
_cell.angle_beta   90.00
_cell.angle_gamma   90.00
#
_symmetry.space_group_name_H-M   'P 1'
#
loop_
_entity.id
_entity.type
_entity.pdbx_description
1 polymer ?
#
loop_
_entity_poly.entity_id
_entity_poly.type
_entity_poly.pdbx_seq_one_letter_code
_entity_poly.pdbx_strand_id
1 'polypeptide(L)'
;MRNSIASYKESLSRIAHEVLDTDVEDSMSNGPVSARQIYRDSVRSTPTPQSRQANGTDPGFGEEIAKYRADIQKLQASEAEIKALSFNYAALLKEKEEELLKLRQENGSLRKCMEEKIVNDNISRGDNTRILSNSPASPKGNLDQNFIKSRRVMAPENSRSGHHSFAISTSKQNGFDDGTVRQIKRLESSSPELICKENEKLLNEVKSLKAFLANHEAEMNLLKEQLEKDRATTSLLSIKLQEEHELYASSQQEVCRLQKEMEKNEELKEELDKNLSELRRLQIELSMRDMEKEENESLESLKSAMQMLEKENAELKIKKNELEAKLNGLRNGGSVEDGAVSGHGNAQEIASKVVELEEVLEVTCKERDKALQELSRLKQHLLDKELEEEDKMDEDIKIIEELRAMTEYQKAQLLHLENALTLERAKMEELKKLKKDELHRSNETVKELDRKLTNCMRVVDAKNVELQNLQTALGQYYAESEAKERFGRELAMAREESSKLAESLKVANECLEESKRDNEEANVKLLQTERLLSESRSSLQKLQEDNSKLRHALEQSMTTLNRMSLDSDNYVDRRIVIKLLVTYFQRNHSKEVLDLIVRMLGFSEEDKQRVGVTQHSTGKGVVRGVLGLPGRLVGGFLGGNKAESFPGAPSDNQSFADLWVDFLLKETEERERERREASEVAQTYSSDLGTGTISSTTAPPGPNTRALPTSHFQAKQVADSVSARQYRPPPENVDAKFSTVPLTLVPSVSPSTKSSHSNPSPRY
;
A
#
# COMPACT_ATOMS: atom_id res chain seq x y z
N MET A 1 -9.49 -22.18 -1.00
CA MET A 1 -8.22 -21.70 -0.38
C MET A 1 -7.46 -22.80 0.38
N ARG A 2 -7.98 -23.41 1.47
CA ARG A 2 -7.21 -24.37 2.31
C ARG A 2 -6.49 -25.49 1.53
N ASN A 3 -7.11 -26.06 0.50
CA ASN A 3 -6.54 -27.17 -0.30
C ASN A 3 -5.22 -26.81 -1.01
N SER A 4 -5.00 -25.53 -1.36
CA SER A 4 -3.78 -25.10 -2.07
C SER A 4 -2.52 -25.20 -1.19
N ILE A 5 -2.66 -24.92 0.10
CA ILE A 5 -1.56 -24.96 1.07
C ILE A 5 -1.11 -26.41 1.33
N ALA A 6 -2.05 -27.36 1.35
CA ALA A 6 -1.73 -28.78 1.46
C ALA A 6 -0.94 -29.27 0.24
N SER A 7 -1.39 -28.93 -0.98
CA SER A 7 -0.67 -29.23 -2.23
C SER A 7 0.74 -28.63 -2.24
N TYR A 8 0.91 -27.36 -1.84
CA TYR A 8 2.22 -26.71 -1.79
C TYR A 8 3.17 -27.40 -0.79
N LYS A 9 2.66 -27.80 0.38
CA LYS A 9 3.45 -28.53 1.38
C LYS A 9 3.86 -29.91 0.86
N GLU A 10 2.97 -30.63 0.20
CA GLU A 10 3.25 -31.94 -0.39
C GLU A 10 4.31 -31.85 -1.51
N SER A 11 4.19 -30.85 -2.40
CA SER A 11 5.19 -30.59 -3.45
C SER A 11 6.58 -30.27 -2.86
N LEU A 12 6.65 -29.45 -1.81
CA LEU A 12 7.90 -29.14 -1.13
C LEU A 12 8.51 -30.36 -0.43
N SER A 13 7.70 -31.20 0.23
CA SER A 13 8.16 -32.48 0.81
C SER A 13 8.66 -33.46 -0.25
N ARG A 14 8.06 -33.46 -1.46
CA ARG A 14 8.49 -34.34 -2.56
C ARG A 14 9.86 -33.91 -3.11
N ILE A 15 10.04 -32.61 -3.35
CA ILE A 15 11.33 -32.02 -3.77
C ILE A 15 12.41 -32.23 -2.69
N ALA A 16 12.06 -32.13 -1.41
CA ALA A 16 13.01 -32.34 -0.31
C ALA A 16 13.53 -33.78 -0.23
N HIS A 17 12.76 -34.79 -0.64
CA HIS A 17 13.25 -36.17 -0.77
C HIS A 17 14.04 -36.37 -2.07
N GLU A 18 13.58 -35.83 -3.19
CA GLU A 18 14.27 -35.91 -4.50
C GLU A 18 15.68 -35.28 -4.49
N VAL A 19 15.95 -34.35 -3.56
CA VAL A 19 17.28 -33.73 -3.34
C VAL A 19 18.12 -34.47 -2.27
N LEU A 20 17.52 -35.38 -1.49
CA LEU A 20 18.23 -36.20 -0.48
C LEU A 20 18.66 -37.57 -0.99
N ASP A 21 18.07 -38.07 -2.09
CA ASP A 21 18.43 -39.35 -2.71
C ASP A 21 19.64 -39.25 -3.67
N THR A 22 20.29 -38.08 -3.80
CA THR A 22 21.39 -37.83 -4.75
C THR A 22 22.74 -37.50 -4.08
N ASP A 23 23.15 -38.32 -3.11
CA ASP A 23 24.52 -38.54 -2.60
C ASP A 23 24.41 -39.64 -1.51
N VAL A 24 25.21 -40.72 -1.46
CA VAL A 24 26.51 -41.05 -2.06
C VAL A 24 26.53 -42.55 -2.44
N GLU A 25 27.21 -42.90 -3.54
CA GLU A 25 27.82 -44.24 -3.72
C GLU A 25 29.31 -44.07 -4.09
N ASP A 26 30.16 -44.94 -3.56
CA ASP A 26 31.60 -44.66 -3.38
C ASP A 26 32.50 -45.43 -4.36
N SER A 27 33.45 -44.72 -5.00
CA SER A 27 34.56 -45.33 -5.75
C SER A 27 35.64 -44.31 -6.18
N MET A 28 36.81 -44.36 -5.54
CA MET A 28 38.04 -43.84 -6.14
C MET A 28 38.58 -44.78 -7.24
N SER A 29 38.92 -44.25 -8.41
CA SER A 29 39.97 -44.84 -9.27
C SER A 29 40.58 -43.81 -10.23
N ASN A 30 41.81 -44.06 -10.69
CA ASN A 30 42.57 -43.16 -11.56
C ASN A 30 42.40 -43.52 -13.04
N GLY A 31 42.24 -42.53 -13.93
CA GLY A 31 42.26 -42.75 -15.38
C GLY A 31 42.09 -41.46 -16.22
N PRO A 32 42.97 -41.15 -17.18
CA PRO A 32 42.86 -39.96 -18.04
C PRO A 32 42.34 -40.24 -19.47
N VAL A 33 42.14 -39.13 -20.22
CA VAL A 33 42.11 -38.99 -21.72
C VAL A 33 40.74 -38.79 -22.44
N SER A 34 40.68 -37.67 -23.17
CA SER A 34 39.93 -37.35 -24.43
C SER A 34 38.46 -36.91 -24.48
N ALA A 35 38.26 -35.93 -25.40
CA ALA A 35 37.07 -35.56 -26.19
C ALA A 35 35.78 -35.11 -25.45
N ARG A 36 35.30 -33.87 -25.57
CA ARG A 36 34.60 -33.25 -26.74
C ARG A 36 33.35 -34.06 -27.16
N GLN A 37 32.12 -33.53 -27.19
CA GLN A 37 31.65 -32.25 -27.78
C GLN A 37 30.40 -31.70 -26.98
N ILE A 38 30.17 -30.38 -26.84
CA ILE A 38 29.38 -29.47 -27.73
C ILE A 38 27.88 -29.87 -27.80
N TYR A 39 26.85 -29.02 -27.69
CA TYR A 39 26.62 -27.55 -27.64
C TYR A 39 25.24 -27.31 -26.92
N ARG A 40 24.54 -26.17 -26.73
CA ARG A 40 24.55 -24.70 -27.05
C ARG A 40 23.51 -24.01 -26.09
N ASP A 41 23.15 -22.72 -26.08
CA ASP A 41 23.47 -21.48 -26.81
C ASP A 41 23.10 -20.25 -25.95
N SER A 42 23.78 -19.09 -26.11
CA SER A 42 23.11 -17.78 -26.30
C SER A 42 24.12 -16.65 -26.61
N VAL A 43 23.67 -15.68 -27.40
CA VAL A 43 24.42 -14.58 -28.05
C VAL A 43 24.46 -13.37 -27.09
N ARG A 44 25.52 -12.53 -26.99
CA ARG A 44 25.88 -11.49 -27.96
C ARG A 44 27.14 -10.70 -27.56
N SER A 45 28.08 -10.47 -28.48
CA SER A 45 29.08 -9.37 -28.42
C SER A 45 29.84 -9.17 -29.75
N THR A 46 30.33 -7.95 -29.99
CA THR A 46 31.05 -7.48 -31.19
C THR A 46 31.80 -6.17 -30.86
N PRO A 47 32.91 -5.80 -31.54
CA PRO A 47 33.92 -6.66 -32.20
C PRO A 47 35.39 -6.17 -32.04
N THR A 48 36.36 -6.99 -32.48
CA THR A 48 37.71 -6.62 -33.02
C THR A 48 38.77 -5.94 -32.11
N PRO A 49 40.08 -5.91 -32.50
CA PRO A 49 40.81 -6.73 -33.49
C PRO A 49 42.20 -7.27 -33.02
N GLN A 50 42.89 -7.92 -33.98
CA GLN A 50 44.34 -8.23 -34.06
C GLN A 50 44.87 -9.51 -33.40
N SER A 51 45.91 -10.06 -34.04
CA SER A 51 46.40 -11.42 -33.89
C SER A 51 47.92 -11.47 -33.81
N ARG A 52 48.47 -12.54 -33.22
CA ARG A 52 49.42 -13.45 -33.90
C ARG A 52 49.71 -14.70 -33.06
N GLN A 53 50.22 -15.73 -33.73
CA GLN A 53 50.65 -17.00 -33.13
C GLN A 53 52.13 -16.94 -32.74
N ALA A 54 52.49 -17.54 -31.60
CA ALA A 54 53.82 -18.09 -31.33
C ALA A 54 53.68 -19.17 -30.24
N ASN A 55 54.46 -20.25 -30.34
CA ASN A 55 54.56 -21.24 -29.25
C ASN A 55 55.63 -20.80 -28.25
N GLY A 56 55.33 -20.90 -26.96
CA GLY A 56 56.29 -20.71 -25.87
C GLY A 56 55.67 -21.10 -24.53
N THR A 57 56.43 -21.80 -23.69
CA THR A 57 55.97 -22.20 -22.35
C THR A 57 56.08 -21.01 -21.40
N ASP A 58 54.96 -20.34 -21.13
CA ASP A 58 54.92 -19.11 -20.34
C ASP A 58 54.84 -19.40 -18.83
N PRO A 59 55.75 -18.88 -17.99
CA PRO A 59 55.66 -18.96 -16.53
C PRO A 59 54.38 -18.34 -15.92
N GLY A 60 53.78 -17.35 -16.60
CA GLY A 60 52.67 -16.56 -16.06
C GLY A 60 51.44 -17.37 -15.65
N PHE A 61 51.16 -18.50 -16.32
CA PHE A 61 50.05 -19.39 -15.96
C PHE A 61 50.15 -19.94 -14.53
N GLY A 62 51.35 -20.08 -13.97
CA GLY A 62 51.54 -20.56 -12.59
C GLY A 62 51.01 -19.55 -11.56
N GLU A 63 51.37 -18.27 -11.72
CA GLU A 63 50.89 -17.19 -10.86
C GLU A 63 49.41 -16.88 -11.10
N GLU A 64 48.92 -16.95 -12.34
CA GLU A 64 47.50 -16.73 -12.64
C GLU A 64 46.62 -17.83 -12.01
N ILE A 65 47.02 -19.10 -12.10
CA ILE A 65 46.32 -20.22 -11.43
C ILE A 65 46.41 -20.09 -9.91
N ALA A 66 47.55 -19.66 -9.35
CA ALA A 66 47.68 -19.41 -7.92
C ALA A 66 46.75 -18.28 -7.45
N LYS A 67 46.65 -17.19 -8.22
CA LYS A 67 45.72 -16.09 -7.98
C LYS A 67 44.26 -16.56 -8.04
N TYR A 68 43.85 -17.27 -9.09
CA TYR A 68 42.48 -17.79 -9.17
C TYR A 68 42.14 -18.74 -8.02
N ARG A 69 43.10 -19.55 -7.53
CA ARG A 69 42.90 -20.36 -6.31
C ARG A 69 42.68 -19.51 -5.05
N ALA A 70 43.43 -18.43 -4.88
CA ALA A 70 43.26 -17.50 -3.76
C ALA A 70 41.91 -16.75 -3.84
N ASP A 71 41.51 -16.32 -5.04
CA ASP A 71 40.21 -15.67 -5.27
C ASP A 71 39.05 -16.66 -5.02
N ILE A 72 39.16 -17.93 -5.41
CA ILE A 72 38.19 -19.00 -5.09
C ILE A 72 38.10 -19.23 -3.57
N GLN A 73 39.23 -19.33 -2.86
CA GLN A 73 39.23 -19.50 -1.40
C GLN A 73 38.58 -18.30 -0.69
N LYS A 74 38.84 -17.08 -1.18
CA LYS A 74 38.21 -15.86 -0.67
C LYS A 74 36.70 -15.84 -0.92
N LEU A 75 36.25 -16.29 -2.09
CA LEU A 75 34.83 -16.44 -2.41
C LEU A 75 34.17 -17.46 -1.48
N GLN A 76 34.77 -18.64 -1.29
CA GLN A 76 34.28 -19.68 -0.37
C GLN A 76 34.21 -19.18 1.09
N ALA A 77 35.17 -18.38 1.55
CA ALA A 77 35.13 -17.75 2.86
C ALA A 77 33.95 -16.75 2.97
N SER A 78 33.74 -15.90 1.96
CA SER A 78 32.59 -14.99 1.94
C SER A 78 31.24 -15.70 1.81
N GLU A 79 31.19 -16.86 1.13
CA GLU A 79 30.00 -17.70 1.03
C GLU A 79 29.64 -18.31 2.40
N ALA A 80 30.64 -18.77 3.15
CA ALA A 80 30.45 -19.26 4.52
C ALA A 80 29.99 -18.14 5.47
N GLU A 81 30.54 -16.93 5.35
CA GLU A 81 30.12 -15.75 6.11
C GLU A 81 28.67 -15.36 5.77
N ILE A 82 28.31 -15.29 4.48
CA ILE A 82 26.94 -15.01 4.03
C ILE A 82 25.97 -16.09 4.54
N LYS A 83 26.36 -17.37 4.52
CA LYS A 83 25.56 -18.47 5.08
C LYS A 83 25.35 -18.30 6.59
N ALA A 84 26.39 -18.00 7.36
CA ALA A 84 26.29 -17.75 8.81
C ALA A 84 25.42 -16.52 9.13
N LEU A 85 25.56 -15.43 8.39
CA LEU A 85 24.71 -14.25 8.51
C LEU A 85 23.26 -14.57 8.15
N SER A 86 23.00 -15.33 7.08
CA SER A 86 21.64 -15.72 6.70
C SER A 86 20.94 -16.58 7.77
N PHE A 87 21.68 -17.45 8.45
CA PHE A 87 21.18 -18.23 9.58
C PHE A 87 20.82 -17.34 10.78
N ASN A 88 21.69 -16.38 11.12
CA ASN A 88 21.42 -15.41 12.18
C ASN A 88 20.22 -14.51 11.86
N TYR A 89 20.07 -14.05 10.62
CA TYR A 89 18.89 -13.29 10.18
C TYR A 89 17.62 -14.13 10.21
N ALA A 90 17.67 -15.41 9.83
CA ALA A 90 16.52 -16.32 9.92
C ALA A 90 16.10 -16.58 11.39
N ALA A 91 17.07 -16.74 12.30
CA ALA A 91 16.81 -16.88 13.72
C ALA A 91 16.17 -15.62 14.33
N LEU A 92 16.71 -14.43 14.02
CA LEU A 92 16.19 -13.15 14.47
C LEU A 92 14.80 -12.85 13.88
N LEU A 93 14.54 -13.22 12.62
CA LEU A 93 13.22 -13.10 12.01
C LEU A 93 12.19 -13.95 12.77
N LYS A 94 12.54 -15.21 13.06
CA LYS A 94 11.68 -16.13 13.82
C LYS A 94 11.39 -15.63 15.24
N GLU A 95 12.39 -15.08 15.93
CA GLU A 95 12.20 -14.42 17.23
C GLU A 95 11.20 -13.25 17.14
N LYS A 96 11.31 -12.41 16.11
CA LYS A 96 10.39 -11.27 15.89
C LYS A 96 8.99 -11.72 15.45
N GLU A 97 8.86 -12.83 14.72
CA GLU A 97 7.56 -13.44 14.42
C GLU A 97 6.89 -13.99 15.69
N GLU A 98 7.64 -14.65 16.58
CA GLU A 98 7.14 -15.14 17.87
C GLU A 98 6.73 -13.98 18.81
N GLU A 99 7.50 -12.90 18.86
CA GLU A 99 7.13 -11.67 19.58
C GLU A 99 5.86 -11.02 19.02
N LEU A 100 5.72 -10.92 17.69
CA LEU A 100 4.52 -10.39 17.04
C LEU A 100 3.29 -11.30 17.24
N LEU A 101 3.46 -12.62 17.28
CA LEU A 101 2.39 -13.56 17.60
C LEU A 101 1.93 -13.39 19.06
N LYS A 102 2.86 -13.26 20.00
CA LYS A 102 2.57 -12.99 21.42
C LYS A 102 1.82 -11.66 21.58
N LEU A 103 2.31 -10.57 20.99
CA LEU A 103 1.65 -9.27 21.02
C LEU A 103 0.26 -9.29 20.37
N ARG A 104 0.04 -10.08 19.31
CA ARG A 104 -1.29 -10.27 18.70
C ARG A 104 -2.24 -11.05 19.62
N GLN A 105 -1.74 -12.08 20.31
CA GLN A 105 -2.52 -12.84 21.30
C GLN A 105 -2.88 -11.99 22.52
N GLU A 106 -1.96 -11.17 22.99
CA GLU A 106 -2.16 -10.21 24.09
C GLU A 106 -3.19 -9.13 23.70
N ASN A 107 -3.02 -8.45 22.57
CA ASN A 107 -4.01 -7.48 22.08
C ASN A 107 -5.40 -8.11 21.84
N GLY A 108 -5.45 -9.36 21.35
CA GLY A 108 -6.69 -10.11 21.23
C GLY A 108 -7.35 -10.45 22.58
N SER A 109 -6.56 -10.61 23.63
CA SER A 109 -7.02 -10.90 24.99
C SER A 109 -7.44 -9.62 25.73
N LEU A 110 -6.68 -8.54 25.60
CA LEU A 110 -7.02 -7.21 26.09
C LEU A 110 -8.33 -6.70 25.47
N ARG A 111 -8.51 -6.90 24.15
CA ARG A 111 -9.77 -6.55 23.48
C ARG A 111 -10.97 -7.32 24.05
N LYS A 112 -10.84 -8.62 24.28
CA LYS A 112 -11.89 -9.43 24.94
C LYS A 112 -12.17 -8.93 26.36
N CYS A 113 -11.12 -8.65 27.14
CA CYS A 113 -11.26 -8.12 28.50
C CYS A 113 -11.98 -6.76 28.53
N MET A 114 -11.70 -5.86 27.58
CA MET A 114 -12.45 -4.61 27.41
C MET A 114 -13.91 -4.85 27.01
N GLU A 115 -14.18 -5.81 26.11
CA GLU A 115 -15.53 -6.13 25.65
C GLU A 115 -16.36 -6.81 26.76
N GLU A 116 -15.76 -7.70 27.54
CA GLU A 116 -16.33 -8.29 28.77
C GLU A 116 -16.54 -7.24 29.87
N LYS A 117 -15.62 -6.27 30.04
CA LYS A 117 -15.81 -5.15 30.95
C LYS A 117 -16.98 -4.26 30.52
N ILE A 118 -17.11 -3.95 29.23
CA ILE A 118 -18.25 -3.19 28.69
C ILE A 118 -19.57 -3.95 28.93
N VAL A 119 -19.59 -5.28 28.79
CA VAL A 119 -20.76 -6.10 29.15
C VAL A 119 -21.06 -6.02 30.66
N ASN A 120 -20.05 -6.14 31.52
CA ASN A 120 -20.22 -6.10 32.98
C ASN A 120 -20.62 -4.72 33.50
N ASP A 121 -20.08 -3.61 32.96
CA ASP A 121 -20.47 -2.25 33.32
C ASP A 121 -21.94 -1.96 32.92
N ASN A 122 -22.42 -2.53 31.82
CA ASN A 122 -23.84 -2.47 31.42
C ASN A 122 -24.76 -3.33 32.32
N ILE A 123 -24.25 -4.42 32.91
CA ILE A 123 -25.00 -5.23 33.88
C ILE A 123 -25.03 -4.55 35.26
N SER A 124 -23.88 -4.08 35.76
CA SER A 124 -23.71 -3.39 37.04
C SER A 124 -24.62 -2.16 37.19
N ARG A 125 -24.84 -1.43 36.09
CA ARG A 125 -25.72 -0.26 36.02
C ARG A 125 -27.23 -0.60 36.10
N GLY A 126 -27.61 -1.88 36.11
CA GLY A 126 -29.00 -2.33 36.24
C GLY A 126 -29.58 -2.22 37.66
N ASP A 127 -28.77 -2.48 38.70
CA ASP A 127 -29.29 -2.76 40.04
C ASP A 127 -29.25 -1.56 41.03
N ASN A 128 -28.51 -0.49 40.70
CA ASN A 128 -28.31 0.65 41.60
C ASN A 128 -28.96 1.96 41.09
N THR A 129 -30.28 2.11 41.23
CA THR A 129 -30.93 3.44 41.26
C THR A 129 -32.37 3.43 41.81
N ARG A 130 -32.55 3.71 43.11
CA ARG A 130 -33.82 4.14 43.73
C ARG A 130 -33.53 5.06 44.93
N ILE A 131 -34.38 6.08 45.16
CA ILE A 131 -34.50 6.89 46.40
C ILE A 131 -33.25 7.78 46.66
N LEU A 132 -33.25 9.13 46.59
CA LEU A 132 -34.23 10.22 46.33
C LEU A 132 -33.48 11.31 45.53
N SER A 133 -33.94 11.84 44.39
CA SER A 133 -35.05 12.79 44.18
C SER A 133 -34.94 14.15 44.89
N ASN A 134 -34.55 15.19 44.16
CA ASN A 134 -35.19 16.52 44.22
C ASN A 134 -34.90 17.34 42.95
N SER A 135 -35.96 17.88 42.33
CA SER A 135 -35.96 18.78 41.17
C SER A 135 -37.32 19.50 41.17
N PRO A 136 -37.38 20.83 40.94
CA PRO A 136 -37.50 21.38 39.59
C PRO A 136 -36.52 22.56 39.36
N ALA A 137 -36.42 23.21 38.18
CA ALA A 137 -37.31 23.22 37.02
C ALA A 137 -36.58 23.19 35.66
N SER A 138 -37.34 22.83 34.62
CA SER A 138 -36.99 22.95 33.19
C SER A 138 -37.71 24.21 32.61
N PRO A 139 -37.70 24.56 31.28
CA PRO A 139 -38.07 23.67 30.17
C PRO A 139 -37.43 23.90 28.78
N LYS A 140 -37.79 22.99 27.85
CA LYS A 140 -37.63 23.01 26.37
C LYS A 140 -36.25 22.59 25.83
N GLY A 141 -36.15 21.64 24.89
CA GLY A 141 -37.23 20.94 24.17
C GLY A 141 -36.89 19.55 23.60
N ASN A 142 -37.94 18.90 23.11
CA ASN A 142 -38.05 17.49 22.67
C ASN A 142 -37.05 17.10 21.55
N LEU A 143 -36.57 15.85 21.41
CA LEU A 143 -37.16 14.50 21.59
C LEU A 143 -38.04 14.04 20.41
N ASP A 144 -37.56 13.02 19.70
CA ASP A 144 -38.28 11.85 19.11
C ASP A 144 -37.21 11.03 18.37
N GLN A 145 -36.71 9.87 18.81
CA GLN A 145 -37.30 8.67 19.43
C GLN A 145 -38.13 7.81 18.45
N ASN A 146 -37.47 6.92 17.71
CA ASN A 146 -38.14 5.76 17.09
C ASN A 146 -37.21 4.56 16.82
N PHE A 147 -36.99 3.72 17.84
CA PHE A 147 -36.43 2.37 17.68
C PHE A 147 -37.59 1.37 17.45
N ILE A 148 -38.07 1.25 16.22
CA ILE A 148 -39.15 0.30 15.87
C ILE A 148 -38.57 -1.06 15.44
N LYS A 149 -39.12 -2.11 16.04
CA LYS A 149 -38.69 -3.51 15.90
C LYS A 149 -39.38 -4.20 14.71
N SER A 150 -38.66 -5.04 13.98
CA SER A 150 -39.23 -6.20 13.24
C SER A 150 -38.14 -7.16 12.75
N ARG A 151 -38.34 -8.48 12.66
CA ARG A 151 -39.35 -9.33 13.34
C ARG A 151 -38.91 -10.81 13.36
N ARG A 152 -38.43 -11.26 14.51
CA ARG A 152 -38.70 -12.57 15.15
C ARG A 152 -39.25 -13.71 14.25
N VAL A 153 -38.44 -14.75 14.08
CA VAL A 153 -38.91 -16.16 14.14
C VAL A 153 -38.00 -16.91 15.13
N MET A 154 -38.61 -17.77 15.95
CA MET A 154 -37.95 -18.64 16.93
C MET A 154 -38.79 -19.91 17.07
N ALA A 155 -38.15 -21.07 16.97
CA ALA A 155 -38.69 -22.37 17.38
C ALA A 155 -37.51 -23.31 17.69
N PRO A 156 -37.44 -23.93 18.88
CA PRO A 156 -36.34 -24.82 19.28
C PRO A 156 -36.75 -26.31 19.17
N GLU A 157 -35.75 -27.19 19.15
CA GLU A 157 -35.73 -28.55 19.73
C GLU A 157 -34.34 -29.17 19.42
N ASN A 158 -33.77 -30.12 20.16
CA ASN A 158 -34.29 -30.90 21.29
C ASN A 158 -33.20 -31.11 22.36
N SER A 159 -33.57 -31.28 23.63
CA SER A 159 -32.62 -31.56 24.72
C SER A 159 -33.04 -32.78 25.55
N ARG A 160 -32.31 -33.87 25.36
CA ARG A 160 -32.27 -35.08 26.21
C ARG A 160 -30.89 -35.70 26.04
N SER A 161 -30.32 -36.46 26.97
CA SER A 161 -30.52 -36.71 28.41
C SER A 161 -29.48 -37.80 28.73
N GLY A 162 -28.73 -37.72 29.83
CA GLY A 162 -27.55 -38.59 29.99
C GLY A 162 -26.94 -38.64 31.38
N HIS A 163 -27.76 -38.79 32.43
CA HIS A 163 -27.22 -39.24 33.71
C HIS A 163 -26.67 -40.66 33.59
N HIS A 164 -25.50 -40.94 34.17
CA HIS A 164 -25.41 -41.93 35.24
C HIS A 164 -24.08 -41.83 36.00
N SER A 165 -24.15 -41.38 37.25
CA SER A 165 -23.15 -41.72 38.26
C SER A 165 -23.49 -43.10 38.85
N PHE A 166 -22.49 -43.97 39.01
CA PHE A 166 -22.62 -45.22 39.76
C PHE A 166 -21.78 -45.14 41.02
N ALA A 167 -22.43 -44.77 42.14
CA ALA A 167 -21.88 -44.98 43.47
C ALA A 167 -22.26 -46.39 43.96
N ILE A 168 -21.33 -47.08 44.59
CA ILE A 168 -21.57 -48.42 45.15
C ILE A 168 -22.21 -48.26 46.53
N SER A 169 -23.43 -48.78 46.71
CA SER A 169 -23.96 -49.17 48.02
C SER A 169 -25.06 -50.22 47.90
N THR A 170 -25.13 -51.09 48.91
CA THR A 170 -25.91 -52.33 48.95
C THR A 170 -27.42 -52.11 49.18
N SER A 171 -28.26 -53.00 48.63
CA SER A 171 -29.02 -53.97 49.46
C SER A 171 -30.27 -54.59 48.78
N LYS A 172 -30.21 -55.92 48.57
CA LYS A 172 -31.31 -56.92 48.70
C LYS A 172 -32.56 -56.92 47.79
N GLN A 173 -32.71 -58.09 47.16
CA GLN A 173 -33.90 -58.96 47.08
C GLN A 173 -34.96 -58.83 45.96
N ASN A 174 -35.10 -59.98 45.28
CA ASN A 174 -36.32 -60.64 44.77
C ASN A 174 -37.11 -59.97 43.63
N GLY A 175 -37.45 -60.73 42.57
CA GLY A 175 -38.28 -60.16 41.48
C GLY A 175 -38.82 -61.02 40.34
N PHE A 176 -38.52 -62.33 40.23
CA PHE A 176 -39.11 -63.30 39.26
C PHE A 176 -38.90 -63.08 37.74
N ASP A 177 -38.94 -64.22 37.02
CA ASP A 177 -39.41 -64.53 35.65
C ASP A 177 -39.10 -63.64 34.43
N ASP A 178 -39.03 -64.18 33.20
CA ASP A 178 -38.74 -65.53 32.66
C ASP A 178 -38.61 -65.39 31.13
N GLY A 179 -37.89 -66.32 30.49
CA GLY A 179 -38.09 -66.65 29.07
C GLY A 179 -37.44 -65.73 28.02
N THR A 180 -37.18 -66.19 26.79
CA THR A 180 -37.23 -67.58 26.29
C THR A 180 -36.20 -67.80 25.18
N VAL A 181 -35.36 -68.82 25.39
CA VAL A 181 -34.72 -69.74 24.42
C VAL A 181 -34.74 -69.39 22.91
N ARG A 182 -33.54 -69.30 22.32
CA ARG A 182 -33.11 -70.03 21.09
C ARG A 182 -31.59 -69.82 20.89
N GLN A 183 -30.71 -70.72 21.29
CA GLN A 183 -30.49 -72.09 20.78
C GLN A 183 -30.01 -72.14 19.31
N ILE A 184 -28.70 -72.00 19.12
CA ILE A 184 -27.96 -72.78 18.10
C ILE A 184 -26.85 -73.55 18.85
N LYS A 185 -26.68 -74.82 18.51
CA LYS A 185 -25.75 -75.77 19.16
C LYS A 185 -24.72 -76.24 18.12
N ARG A 186 -23.52 -76.67 18.60
CA ARG A 186 -22.43 -77.27 17.81
C ARG A 186 -21.61 -76.18 17.08
N LEU A 187 -20.29 -76.10 17.22
CA LEU A 187 -19.31 -77.19 17.27
C LEU A 187 -18.18 -76.95 18.30
N GLU A 188 -17.81 -77.99 19.04
CA GLU A 188 -16.59 -78.01 19.88
C GLU A 188 -15.40 -78.49 19.04
N SER A 189 -14.48 -77.58 18.69
CA SER A 189 -13.14 -77.95 18.19
C SER A 189 -12.21 -76.74 18.10
N SER A 190 -11.49 -76.43 19.18
CA SER A 190 -10.31 -75.56 19.16
C SER A 190 -9.25 -76.11 20.12
N SER A 191 -7.98 -76.09 19.70
CA SER A 191 -6.86 -76.60 20.50
C SER A 191 -6.59 -75.69 21.71
N PRO A 192 -6.21 -76.22 22.89
CA PRO A 192 -5.72 -75.40 24.01
C PRO A 192 -4.54 -74.51 23.59
N GLU A 193 -3.79 -74.92 22.56
CA GLU A 193 -2.65 -74.19 22.02
C GLU A 193 -3.02 -72.91 21.26
N LEU A 194 -4.24 -72.81 20.72
CA LEU A 194 -4.77 -71.56 20.16
C LEU A 194 -5.19 -70.61 21.28
N ILE A 195 -5.88 -71.14 22.31
CA ILE A 195 -6.34 -70.38 23.47
C ILE A 195 -5.15 -69.78 24.24
N CYS A 196 -4.03 -70.50 24.37
CA CYS A 196 -2.81 -69.95 24.96
C CYS A 196 -2.23 -68.77 24.15
N LYS A 197 -2.14 -68.90 22.81
CA LYS A 197 -1.61 -67.85 21.93
C LYS A 197 -2.51 -66.60 21.89
N GLU A 198 -3.82 -66.79 21.96
CA GLU A 198 -4.79 -65.69 22.05
C GLU A 198 -4.71 -64.96 23.40
N ASN A 199 -4.62 -65.70 24.51
CA ASN A 199 -4.40 -65.11 25.84
C ASN A 199 -3.05 -64.39 25.95
N GLU A 200 -1.98 -64.91 25.34
CA GLU A 200 -0.67 -64.25 25.32
C GLU A 200 -0.70 -62.94 24.51
N LYS A 201 -1.39 -62.95 23.36
CA LYS A 201 -1.65 -61.73 22.58
C LYS A 201 -2.42 -60.69 23.41
N LEU A 202 -3.54 -61.09 24.04
CA LEU A 202 -4.35 -60.22 24.89
C LEU A 202 -3.55 -59.69 26.10
N LEU A 203 -2.69 -60.51 26.72
CA LEU A 203 -1.83 -60.08 27.81
C LEU A 203 -0.81 -59.02 27.36
N ASN A 204 -0.28 -59.14 26.14
CA ASN A 204 0.64 -58.14 25.57
C ASN A 204 -0.10 -56.87 25.12
N GLU A 205 -1.34 -56.99 24.64
CA GLU A 205 -2.23 -55.86 24.36
C GLU A 205 -2.61 -55.10 25.64
N VAL A 206 -2.94 -55.79 26.73
CA VAL A 206 -3.15 -55.19 28.07
C VAL A 206 -1.90 -54.52 28.62
N LYS A 207 -0.70 -55.08 28.42
CA LYS A 207 0.57 -54.40 28.77
C LYS A 207 0.75 -53.12 27.96
N SER A 208 0.48 -53.16 26.65
CA SER A 208 0.56 -52.00 25.74
C SER A 208 -0.41 -50.90 26.16
N LEU A 209 -1.69 -51.24 26.40
CA LEU A 209 -2.70 -50.31 26.89
C LEU A 209 -2.34 -49.72 28.26
N LYS A 210 -1.74 -50.51 29.17
CA LYS A 210 -1.25 -50.00 30.46
C LYS A 210 -0.08 -49.02 30.30
N ALA A 211 0.84 -49.27 29.37
CA ALA A 211 1.93 -48.34 29.06
C ALA A 211 1.40 -47.05 28.41
N PHE A 212 0.41 -47.16 27.52
CA PHE A 212 -0.27 -46.03 26.89
C PHE A 212 -1.02 -45.16 27.90
N LEU A 213 -1.75 -45.78 28.84
CA LEU A 213 -2.39 -45.09 29.96
C LEU A 213 -1.38 -44.37 30.86
N ALA A 214 -0.26 -45.01 31.20
CA ALA A 214 0.81 -44.38 31.99
C ALA A 214 1.48 -43.20 31.25
N ASN A 215 1.62 -43.29 29.92
CA ASN A 215 2.12 -42.19 29.11
C ASN A 215 1.16 -40.99 29.09
N HIS A 216 -0.15 -41.23 28.92
CA HIS A 216 -1.16 -40.18 29.04
C HIS A 216 -1.30 -39.62 30.46
N GLU A 217 -1.05 -40.42 31.51
CA GLU A 217 -1.00 -39.93 32.89
C GLU A 217 0.20 -38.98 33.10
N ALA A 218 1.37 -39.32 32.56
CA ALA A 218 2.54 -38.45 32.56
C ALA A 218 2.30 -37.15 31.76
N GLU A 219 1.73 -37.24 30.57
CA GLU A 219 1.32 -36.10 29.74
C GLU A 219 0.32 -35.18 30.46
N MET A 220 -0.71 -35.76 31.10
CA MET A 220 -1.68 -35.02 31.89
C MET A 220 -1.06 -34.35 33.13
N ASN A 221 -0.03 -34.95 33.73
CA ASN A 221 0.66 -34.34 34.87
C ASN A 221 1.59 -33.21 34.43
N LEU A 222 2.31 -33.35 33.30
CA LEU A 222 3.09 -32.29 32.68
C LEU A 222 2.21 -31.08 32.29
N LEU A 223 1.03 -31.32 31.73
CA LEU A 223 0.08 -30.27 31.37
C LEU A 223 -0.51 -29.56 32.60
N LYS A 224 -0.71 -30.25 33.73
CA LYS A 224 -1.07 -29.61 35.01
C LYS A 224 0.05 -28.71 35.52
N GLU A 225 1.29 -29.20 35.52
CA GLU A 225 2.46 -28.45 36.00
C GLU A 225 2.70 -27.19 35.16
N GLN A 226 2.51 -27.27 33.83
CA GLN A 226 2.55 -26.10 32.96
C GLN A 226 1.43 -25.11 33.28
N LEU A 227 0.19 -25.60 33.45
CA LEU A 227 -0.96 -24.76 33.78
C LEU A 227 -0.83 -24.07 35.15
N GLU A 228 -0.13 -24.69 36.11
CA GLU A 228 0.23 -24.07 37.39
C GLU A 228 1.32 -22.99 37.24
N LYS A 229 2.33 -23.20 36.39
CA LYS A 229 3.32 -22.15 36.02
C LYS A 229 2.65 -20.97 35.31
N ASP A 230 1.73 -21.24 34.40
CA ASP A 230 0.97 -20.22 33.67
C ASP A 230 0.07 -19.41 34.62
N ARG A 231 -0.57 -20.07 35.61
CA ARG A 231 -1.30 -19.39 36.70
C ARG A 231 -0.39 -18.54 37.58
N ALA A 232 0.77 -19.05 37.98
CA ALA A 232 1.72 -18.33 38.83
C ALA A 232 2.28 -17.08 38.13
N THR A 233 2.65 -17.19 36.85
CA THR A 233 3.11 -16.06 36.03
C THR A 233 2.00 -15.05 35.75
N THR A 234 0.76 -15.51 35.50
CA THR A 234 -0.42 -14.62 35.37
C THR A 234 -0.68 -13.85 36.67
N SER A 235 -0.57 -14.49 37.83
CA SER A 235 -0.71 -13.84 39.14
C SER A 235 0.37 -12.76 39.35
N LEU A 236 1.63 -13.08 39.05
CA LEU A 236 2.74 -12.13 39.12
C LEU A 236 2.56 -10.93 38.16
N LEU A 237 2.05 -11.16 36.95
CA LEU A 237 1.72 -10.09 36.00
C LEU A 237 0.56 -9.22 36.51
N SER A 238 -0.45 -9.81 37.14
CA SER A 238 -1.58 -9.06 37.74
C SER A 238 -1.12 -8.17 38.90
N ILE A 239 -0.18 -8.65 39.73
CA ILE A 239 0.41 -7.84 40.81
C ILE A 239 1.20 -6.67 40.23
N LYS A 240 2.09 -6.92 39.27
CA LYS A 240 2.86 -5.85 38.60
C LYS A 240 1.98 -4.82 37.90
N LEU A 241 0.89 -5.24 37.26
CA LEU A 241 -0.06 -4.32 36.63
C LEU A 241 -0.75 -3.41 37.67
N GLN A 242 -1.02 -3.92 38.88
CA GLN A 242 -1.52 -3.10 39.98
C GLN A 242 -0.44 -2.14 40.50
N GLU A 243 0.79 -2.61 40.71
CA GLU A 243 1.94 -1.78 41.13
C GLU A 243 2.17 -0.61 40.14
N GLU A 244 2.18 -0.88 38.83
CA GLU A 244 2.29 0.15 37.78
C GLU A 244 1.08 1.12 37.77
N HIS A 245 -0.14 0.65 38.06
CA HIS A 245 -1.30 1.53 38.21
C HIS A 245 -1.20 2.44 39.45
N GLU A 246 -0.68 1.95 40.57
CA GLU A 246 -0.45 2.73 41.79
C GLU A 246 0.69 3.75 41.59
N LEU A 247 1.77 3.36 40.91
CA LEU A 247 2.86 4.27 40.49
C LEU A 247 2.37 5.35 39.52
N TYR A 248 1.55 5.00 38.52
CA TYR A 248 0.95 5.96 37.59
C TYR A 248 0.04 6.96 38.31
N ALA A 249 -0.80 6.50 39.25
CA ALA A 249 -1.66 7.36 40.05
C ALA A 249 -0.84 8.32 40.95
N SER A 250 0.25 7.82 41.56
CA SER A 250 1.18 8.63 42.34
C SER A 250 1.87 9.71 41.48
N SER A 251 2.37 9.34 40.31
CA SER A 251 2.98 10.28 39.36
C SER A 251 1.98 11.33 38.86
N GLN A 252 0.73 10.94 38.58
CA GLN A 252 -0.33 11.86 38.22
C GLN A 252 -0.66 12.83 39.37
N GLN A 253 -0.63 12.36 40.63
CA GLN A 253 -0.80 13.22 41.81
C GLN A 253 0.37 14.20 41.99
N GLU A 254 1.60 13.78 41.70
CA GLU A 254 2.79 14.64 41.73
C GLU A 254 2.74 15.72 40.64
N VAL A 255 2.35 15.38 39.41
CA VAL A 255 2.10 16.37 38.33
C VAL A 255 1.01 17.37 38.76
N CYS A 256 -0.07 16.91 39.39
CA CYS A 256 -1.12 17.80 39.93
C CYS A 256 -0.63 18.69 41.09
N ARG A 257 0.41 18.30 41.83
CA ARG A 257 1.07 19.15 42.84
C ARG A 257 1.95 20.19 42.16
N LEU A 258 2.83 19.75 41.24
CA LEU A 258 3.78 20.62 40.55
C LEU A 258 3.06 21.70 39.71
N GLN A 259 1.91 21.40 39.11
CA GLN A 259 1.07 22.40 38.43
C GLN A 259 0.60 23.50 39.39
N LYS A 260 0.16 23.16 40.60
CA LYS A 260 -0.25 24.13 41.64
C LYS A 260 0.91 24.89 42.28
N GLU A 261 2.12 24.35 42.19
CA GLU A 261 3.34 25.05 42.58
C GLU A 261 3.82 25.99 41.46
N MET A 262 3.63 25.64 40.18
CA MET A 262 3.80 26.57 39.06
C MET A 262 2.82 27.76 39.14
N GLU A 263 1.52 27.48 39.35
CA GLU A 263 0.47 28.50 39.50
C GLU A 263 0.83 29.54 40.57
N LYS A 264 1.26 29.08 41.76
CA LYS A 264 1.76 29.97 42.84
C LYS A 264 3.04 30.72 42.51
N ASN A 265 3.94 30.12 41.74
CA ASN A 265 5.16 30.82 41.30
C ASN A 265 4.83 31.90 40.25
N GLU A 266 3.74 31.76 39.50
CA GLU A 266 3.22 32.79 38.61
C GLU A 266 2.52 33.91 39.41
N GLU A 267 1.68 33.58 40.41
CA GLU A 267 1.13 34.55 41.38
C GLU A 267 2.23 35.37 42.08
N LEU A 268 3.27 34.71 42.59
CA LEU A 268 4.41 35.36 43.25
C LEU A 268 5.22 36.24 42.30
N LYS A 269 5.25 35.92 41.01
CA LYS A 269 5.91 36.73 39.98
C LYS A 269 5.07 37.97 39.63
N GLU A 270 3.74 37.84 39.50
CA GLU A 270 2.86 38.99 39.32
C GLU A 270 2.93 39.96 40.51
N GLU A 271 2.92 39.44 41.75
CA GLU A 271 3.08 40.26 42.94
C GLU A 271 4.50 40.88 43.03
N LEU A 272 5.55 40.19 42.56
CA LEU A 272 6.90 40.77 42.44
C LEU A 272 6.95 41.91 41.42
N ASP A 273 6.39 41.73 40.23
CA ASP A 273 6.34 42.77 39.19
C ASP A 273 5.49 43.97 39.63
N LYS A 274 4.40 43.72 40.37
CA LYS A 274 3.60 44.76 41.05
C LYS A 274 4.44 45.52 42.08
N ASN A 275 5.12 44.85 43.01
CA ASN A 275 5.99 45.49 43.99
C ASN A 275 7.13 46.29 43.32
N LEU A 276 7.67 45.81 42.21
CA LEU A 276 8.68 46.51 41.42
C LEU A 276 8.10 47.79 40.78
N SER A 277 6.85 47.75 40.32
CA SER A 277 6.13 48.94 39.83
C SER A 277 5.86 49.96 40.96
N GLU A 278 5.50 49.51 42.16
CA GLU A 278 5.27 50.37 43.31
C GLU A 278 6.58 50.98 43.84
N LEU A 279 7.68 50.24 43.83
CA LEU A 279 9.02 50.74 44.18
C LEU A 279 9.48 51.82 43.18
N ARG A 280 9.24 51.63 41.87
CA ARG A 280 9.47 52.69 40.86
C ARG A 280 8.63 53.95 41.13
N ARG A 281 7.35 53.80 41.47
CA ARG A 281 6.47 54.93 41.85
C ARG A 281 7.02 55.67 43.08
N LEU A 282 7.40 54.94 44.13
CA LEU A 282 7.97 55.51 45.36
C LEU A 282 9.33 56.18 45.13
N GLN A 283 10.15 55.67 44.20
CA GLN A 283 11.41 56.31 43.83
C GLN A 283 11.21 57.64 43.09
N ILE A 284 10.18 57.74 42.23
CA ILE A 284 9.77 59.00 41.60
C ILE A 284 9.24 59.98 42.66
N GLU A 285 8.40 59.51 43.58
CA GLU A 285 7.85 60.34 44.67
C GLU A 285 8.93 60.83 45.64
N LEU A 286 9.94 60.02 45.95
CA LEU A 286 11.14 60.43 46.70
C LEU A 286 11.91 61.51 45.93
N SER A 287 12.20 61.29 44.65
CA SER A 287 12.87 62.28 43.81
C SER A 287 12.11 63.61 43.73
N MET A 288 10.78 63.59 43.71
CA MET A 288 9.96 64.80 43.78
C MET A 288 10.06 65.48 45.14
N ARG A 289 9.95 64.72 46.24
CA ARG A 289 10.05 65.26 47.61
C ARG A 289 11.44 65.79 47.95
N ASP A 290 12.49 65.29 47.32
CA ASP A 290 13.85 65.80 47.53
C ASP A 290 14.12 67.07 46.70
N MET A 291 13.60 67.16 45.46
CA MET A 291 13.55 68.42 44.70
C MET A 291 12.73 69.50 45.45
N GLU A 292 11.56 69.14 45.96
CA GLU A 292 10.69 70.05 46.72
C GLU A 292 11.35 70.55 48.02
N LYS A 293 12.20 69.75 48.67
CA LYS A 293 13.04 70.21 49.78
C LYS A 293 14.10 71.19 49.33
N GLU A 294 14.82 70.92 48.23
CA GLU A 294 15.87 71.82 47.72
C GLU A 294 15.29 73.18 47.31
N GLU A 295 14.08 73.20 46.73
CA GLU A 295 13.30 74.41 46.47
C GLU A 295 12.88 75.12 47.78
N ASN A 296 12.44 74.39 48.81
CA ASN A 296 12.08 74.99 50.11
C ASN A 296 13.29 75.51 50.91
N GLU A 297 14.42 74.79 50.91
CA GLU A 297 15.67 75.21 51.57
C GLU A 297 16.27 76.45 50.90
N SER A 298 16.24 76.51 49.57
CA SER A 298 16.65 77.71 48.83
C SER A 298 15.68 78.89 49.01
N LEU A 299 14.37 78.65 49.12
CA LEU A 299 13.38 79.67 49.49
C LEU A 299 13.58 80.21 50.91
N GLU A 300 13.79 79.36 51.91
CA GLU A 300 14.04 79.79 53.30
C GLU A 300 15.40 80.47 53.47
N SER A 301 16.42 80.07 52.69
CA SER A 301 17.69 80.78 52.57
C SER A 301 17.51 82.18 51.98
N LEU A 302 16.79 82.31 50.87
CA LEU A 302 16.46 83.60 50.24
C LEU A 302 15.63 84.50 51.18
N LYS A 303 14.65 83.94 51.88
CA LYS A 303 13.81 84.60 52.88
C LYS A 303 14.62 85.07 54.10
N SER A 304 15.60 84.27 54.54
CA SER A 304 16.56 84.66 55.58
C SER A 304 17.46 85.81 55.13
N ALA A 305 17.95 85.77 53.88
CA ALA A 305 18.71 86.87 53.28
C ALA A 305 17.88 88.15 53.14
N MET A 306 16.60 88.05 52.75
CA MET A 306 15.67 89.18 52.76
C MET A 306 15.53 89.78 54.17
N GLN A 307 15.30 88.97 55.20
CA GLN A 307 15.20 89.48 56.58
C GLN A 307 16.50 90.12 57.08
N MET A 308 17.66 89.66 56.61
CA MET A 308 18.95 90.32 56.90
C MET A 308 19.03 91.69 56.23
N LEU A 309 18.66 91.80 54.95
CA LEU A 309 18.64 93.06 54.20
C LEU A 309 17.58 94.05 54.71
N GLU A 310 16.46 93.56 55.24
CA GLU A 310 15.44 94.39 55.91
C GLU A 310 15.94 94.95 57.24
N LYS A 311 16.64 94.13 58.05
CA LYS A 311 17.32 94.57 59.28
C LYS A 311 18.42 95.58 58.98
N GLU A 312 19.25 95.32 57.97
CA GLU A 312 20.29 96.25 57.54
C GLU A 312 19.69 97.58 57.05
N ASN A 313 18.61 97.55 56.27
CA ASN A 313 17.89 98.79 55.89
C ASN A 313 17.29 99.52 57.10
N ALA A 314 16.82 98.81 58.13
CA ALA A 314 16.38 99.43 59.38
C ALA A 314 17.54 100.07 60.14
N GLU A 315 18.67 99.38 60.26
CA GLU A 315 19.90 99.92 60.86
C GLU A 315 20.49 101.10 60.10
N LEU A 316 20.60 101.04 58.77
CA LEU A 316 21.10 102.13 57.94
C LEU A 316 20.20 103.37 58.04
N LYS A 317 18.89 103.17 58.16
CA LYS A 317 17.90 104.23 58.42
C LYS A 317 18.07 104.84 59.82
N ILE A 318 18.34 104.03 60.85
CA ILE A 318 18.69 104.52 62.21
C ILE A 318 20.03 105.29 62.17
N LYS A 319 21.07 104.72 61.58
CA LYS A 319 22.41 105.33 61.43
C LYS A 319 22.35 106.64 60.64
N LYS A 320 21.50 106.72 59.60
CA LYS A 320 21.20 107.98 58.89
C LYS A 320 20.59 109.00 59.83
N ASN A 321 19.50 108.65 60.54
CA ASN A 321 18.83 109.56 61.48
C ASN A 321 19.77 109.99 62.62
N GLU A 322 20.65 109.11 63.10
CA GLU A 322 21.70 109.43 64.07
C GLU A 322 22.75 110.39 63.52
N LEU A 323 23.21 110.21 62.28
CA LEU A 323 24.16 111.13 61.65
C LEU A 323 23.52 112.50 61.38
N GLU A 324 22.25 112.52 61.00
CA GLU A 324 21.42 113.73 60.88
C GLU A 324 21.24 114.42 62.25
N ALA A 325 21.02 113.66 63.32
CA ALA A 325 21.00 114.17 64.69
C ALA A 325 22.38 114.66 65.19
N LYS A 326 23.48 113.97 64.83
CA LYS A 326 24.85 114.35 65.20
C LYS A 326 25.35 115.57 64.42
N LEU A 327 24.91 115.74 63.17
CA LEU A 327 25.09 116.97 62.39
C LEU A 327 24.43 118.18 63.08
N ASN A 328 23.24 117.99 63.63
CA ASN A 328 22.54 119.00 64.45
C ASN A 328 23.12 119.16 65.87
N GLY A 329 23.74 118.10 66.41
CA GLY A 329 24.21 117.98 67.79
C GLY A 329 25.67 118.42 68.04
N LEU A 330 26.46 118.69 66.99
CA LEU A 330 27.84 119.19 67.08
C LEU A 330 27.91 120.69 67.48
N ARG A 331 27.01 121.09 68.38
CA ARG A 331 26.70 122.45 68.82
C ARG A 331 26.66 122.47 70.36
N ASN A 332 27.86 122.58 70.96
CA ASN A 332 28.22 122.71 72.38
C ASN A 332 28.75 121.43 73.08
N GLY A 333 29.80 121.59 73.92
CA GLY A 333 30.35 120.60 74.89
C GLY A 333 30.16 121.10 76.36
N GLY A 334 30.86 120.65 77.42
CA GLY A 334 31.94 119.65 77.64
C GLY A 334 32.56 119.80 79.07
N SER A 335 33.55 118.98 79.47
CA SER A 335 34.43 119.11 80.68
C SER A 335 33.85 118.91 82.12
N VAL A 336 34.60 118.68 83.24
CA VAL A 336 35.89 117.93 83.56
C VAL A 336 36.16 117.89 85.12
N GLU A 337 36.94 116.89 85.65
CA GLU A 337 37.76 116.82 86.93
C GLU A 337 37.13 117.15 88.34
N ASP A 338 37.77 117.01 89.54
CA ASP A 338 38.77 116.09 90.20
C ASP A 338 38.93 116.47 91.73
N GLY A 339 39.68 115.73 92.59
CA GLY A 339 40.29 116.26 93.86
C GLY A 339 40.25 115.41 95.16
N ALA A 340 41.21 115.62 96.11
CA ALA A 340 41.38 114.83 97.38
C ALA A 340 42.19 115.56 98.53
N VAL A 341 42.60 114.82 99.61
CA VAL A 341 43.79 114.99 100.52
C VAL A 341 43.64 115.40 102.04
N SER A 342 44.05 114.47 102.94
CA SER A 342 44.92 114.47 104.19
C SER A 342 45.08 115.62 105.24
N GLY A 343 45.42 115.26 106.52
CA GLY A 343 46.56 115.89 107.26
C GLY A 343 46.62 116.03 108.83
N HIS A 344 47.72 115.54 109.46
CA HIS A 344 48.44 116.01 110.70
C HIS A 344 47.75 116.03 112.11
N GLY A 345 48.44 116.04 113.28
CA GLY A 345 49.87 115.88 113.66
C GLY A 345 50.23 116.31 115.12
N ASN A 346 51.47 116.04 115.58
CA ASN A 346 52.17 116.47 116.84
C ASN A 346 51.84 115.69 118.15
N ALA A 347 52.77 115.11 118.95
CA ALA A 347 54.15 115.42 119.39
C ALA A 347 54.41 116.11 120.78
N GLN A 348 53.67 115.77 121.85
CA GLN A 348 54.17 115.88 123.25
C GLN A 348 54.16 114.49 123.93
N GLU A 349 54.99 113.61 123.37
CA GLU A 349 54.56 112.23 123.13
C GLU A 349 55.85 111.41 123.02
N ILE A 350 56.53 111.23 124.18
CA ILE A 350 57.80 110.48 124.33
C ILE A 350 57.72 109.55 125.55
N ALA A 351 57.31 110.04 126.73
CA ALA A 351 57.02 109.18 127.88
C ALA A 351 55.72 108.38 127.67
N SER A 352 54.64 109.05 127.23
CA SER A 352 53.45 108.37 126.70
C SER A 352 53.83 107.45 125.55
N LYS A 353 54.61 107.93 124.57
CA LYS A 353 55.15 107.08 123.49
C LYS A 353 55.93 105.87 123.97
N VAL A 354 56.57 105.82 125.14
CA VAL A 354 57.24 104.59 125.59
C VAL A 354 56.19 103.56 126.02
N VAL A 355 55.20 103.95 126.81
CA VAL A 355 54.09 103.06 127.22
C VAL A 355 53.21 102.69 126.02
N GLU A 356 52.95 103.64 125.13
CA GLU A 356 52.16 103.50 123.90
C GLU A 356 52.95 102.74 122.80
N LEU A 357 54.28 102.87 122.71
CA LEU A 357 55.11 102.00 121.88
C LEU A 357 55.22 100.59 122.46
N GLU A 358 55.14 100.41 123.79
CA GLU A 358 55.15 99.09 124.43
C GLU A 358 53.77 98.42 124.35
N GLU A 359 52.67 99.17 124.45
CA GLU A 359 51.31 98.73 124.12
C GLU A 359 51.19 98.42 122.62
N VAL A 360 51.73 99.27 121.73
CA VAL A 360 51.83 98.98 120.30
C VAL A 360 52.80 97.82 120.03
N LEU A 361 53.85 97.59 120.83
CA LEU A 361 54.71 96.40 120.70
C LEU A 361 53.93 95.14 121.09
N GLU A 362 53.13 95.19 122.16
CA GLU A 362 52.31 94.06 122.59
C GLU A 362 51.15 93.80 121.62
N VAL A 363 50.51 94.85 121.10
CA VAL A 363 49.48 94.77 120.06
C VAL A 363 50.07 94.25 118.75
N THR A 364 51.20 94.79 118.27
CA THR A 364 51.87 94.28 117.06
C THR A 364 52.44 92.88 117.26
N CYS A 365 52.82 92.47 118.47
CA CYS A 365 53.11 91.06 118.78
C CYS A 365 51.85 90.19 118.72
N LYS A 366 50.73 90.62 119.30
CA LYS A 366 49.43 89.93 119.21
C LYS A 366 48.91 89.87 117.76
N GLU A 367 49.16 90.88 116.95
CA GLU A 367 48.80 90.94 115.53
C GLU A 367 49.76 90.11 114.66
N ARG A 368 51.06 90.13 114.94
CA ARG A 368 52.04 89.19 114.37
C ARG A 368 51.65 87.75 114.68
N ASP A 369 51.23 87.46 115.92
CA ASP A 369 50.91 86.09 116.33
C ASP A 369 49.56 85.63 115.75
N LYS A 370 48.58 86.52 115.61
CA LYS A 370 47.38 86.28 114.77
C LYS A 370 47.76 86.06 113.31
N ALA A 371 48.64 86.87 112.74
CA ALA A 371 49.10 86.73 111.36
C ALA A 371 49.88 85.42 111.14
N LEU A 372 50.67 84.97 112.12
CA LEU A 372 51.33 83.67 112.11
C LEU A 372 50.34 82.51 112.26
N GLN A 373 49.26 82.67 113.04
CA GLN A 373 48.17 81.69 113.13
C GLN A 373 47.37 81.60 111.83
N GLU A 374 46.95 82.73 111.23
CA GLU A 374 46.25 82.73 109.94
C GLU A 374 47.17 82.32 108.79
N LEU A 375 48.48 82.61 108.83
CA LEU A 375 49.46 82.08 107.86
C LEU A 375 49.62 80.56 108.04
N SER A 376 49.66 80.05 109.27
CA SER A 376 49.72 78.61 109.54
C SER A 376 48.44 77.89 109.08
N ARG A 377 47.27 78.50 109.30
CA ARG A 377 45.97 78.02 108.83
C ARG A 377 45.86 78.07 107.31
N LEU A 378 46.31 79.15 106.67
CA LEU A 378 46.36 79.27 105.21
C LEU A 378 47.32 78.26 104.61
N LYS A 379 48.49 78.04 105.23
CA LYS A 379 49.42 76.98 104.83
C LYS A 379 48.80 75.59 104.98
N GLN A 380 48.09 75.32 106.08
CA GLN A 380 47.41 74.03 106.27
C GLN A 380 46.31 73.86 105.21
N HIS A 381 45.44 74.85 105.00
CA HIS A 381 44.42 74.82 103.96
C HIS A 381 45.01 74.70 102.54
N LEU A 382 46.19 75.26 102.27
CA LEU A 382 46.89 75.06 101.00
C LEU A 382 47.38 73.62 100.86
N LEU A 383 47.94 73.01 101.91
CA LEU A 383 48.35 71.60 101.90
C LEU A 383 47.15 70.64 101.84
N ASP A 384 46.10 70.90 102.60
CA ASP A 384 44.84 70.13 102.56
C ASP A 384 44.23 70.18 101.16
N LYS A 385 44.26 71.35 100.51
CA LYS A 385 43.79 71.53 99.12
C LYS A 385 44.74 70.88 98.10
N GLU A 386 46.05 70.95 98.30
CA GLU A 386 47.06 70.31 97.44
C GLU A 386 46.88 68.78 97.46
N LEU A 387 46.64 68.19 98.63
CA LEU A 387 46.25 66.79 98.80
C LEU A 387 44.88 66.48 98.19
N GLU A 388 43.86 67.33 98.40
CA GLU A 388 42.53 67.14 97.79
C GLU A 388 42.55 67.34 96.25
N GLU A 389 43.58 67.97 95.69
CA GLU A 389 43.84 68.06 94.25
C GLU A 389 44.70 66.88 93.76
N GLU A 390 45.62 66.35 94.58
CA GLU A 390 46.39 65.12 94.32
C GLU A 390 45.48 63.87 94.28
N ASP A 391 44.63 63.67 95.29
CA ASP A 391 43.62 62.60 95.33
C ASP A 391 42.73 62.63 94.07
N LYS A 392 42.30 63.83 93.65
CA LYS A 392 41.48 63.99 92.42
C LYS A 392 42.27 63.68 91.15
N MET A 393 43.56 64.01 91.08
CA MET A 393 44.39 63.64 89.94
C MET A 393 44.56 62.13 89.84
N ASP A 394 44.75 61.41 90.97
CA ASP A 394 44.82 59.95 90.98
C ASP A 394 43.48 59.29 90.60
N GLU A 395 42.35 59.84 91.07
CA GLU A 395 41.02 59.38 90.68
C GLU A 395 40.74 59.63 89.17
N ASP A 396 41.13 60.79 88.63
CA ASP A 396 41.03 61.11 87.19
C ASP A 396 41.98 60.22 86.35
N ILE A 397 43.21 59.97 86.81
CA ILE A 397 44.16 59.05 86.16
C ILE A 397 43.55 57.65 86.06
N LYS A 398 42.98 57.14 87.15
CA LYS A 398 42.32 55.84 87.20
C LYS A 398 41.10 55.77 86.27
N ILE A 399 40.26 56.82 86.22
CA ILE A 399 39.16 56.92 85.26
C ILE A 399 39.69 56.91 83.81
N ILE A 400 40.78 57.61 83.53
CA ILE A 400 41.44 57.62 82.22
C ILE A 400 42.00 56.23 81.86
N GLU A 401 42.55 55.47 82.81
CA GLU A 401 43.02 54.10 82.58
C GLU A 401 41.87 53.10 82.37
N GLU A 402 40.80 53.17 83.15
CA GLU A 402 39.58 52.37 82.95
C GLU A 402 38.96 52.65 81.57
N LEU A 403 38.88 53.92 81.14
CA LEU A 403 38.42 54.32 79.81
C LEU A 403 39.35 53.84 78.69
N ARG A 404 40.68 53.85 78.89
CA ARG A 404 41.64 53.29 77.93
C ARG A 404 41.46 51.77 77.79
N ALA A 405 41.38 51.04 78.90
CA ALA A 405 41.19 49.59 78.90
C ALA A 405 39.86 49.19 78.23
N MET A 406 38.78 49.91 78.52
CA MET A 406 37.48 49.72 77.83
C MET A 406 37.58 50.03 76.33
N THR A 407 38.30 51.09 75.94
CA THR A 407 38.53 51.44 74.53
C THR A 407 39.36 50.38 73.81
N GLU A 408 40.37 49.78 74.45
CA GLU A 408 41.18 48.70 73.87
C GLU A 408 40.40 47.39 73.77
N TYR A 409 39.58 47.05 74.77
CA TYR A 409 38.64 45.93 74.70
C TYR A 409 37.66 46.09 73.52
N GLN A 410 37.08 47.28 73.35
CA GLN A 410 36.19 47.59 72.22
C GLN A 410 36.92 47.49 70.87
N LYS A 411 38.16 47.98 70.77
CA LYS A 411 39.00 47.81 69.56
C LYS A 411 39.27 46.34 69.25
N ALA A 412 39.59 45.53 70.26
CA ALA A 412 39.82 44.09 70.10
C ALA A 412 38.54 43.36 69.66
N GLN A 413 37.37 43.73 70.21
CA GLN A 413 36.08 43.19 69.80
C GLN A 413 35.72 43.58 68.36
N LEU A 414 35.93 44.84 67.97
CA LEU A 414 35.73 45.32 66.59
C LEU A 414 36.64 44.58 65.60
N LEU A 415 37.93 44.44 65.92
CA LEU A 415 38.90 43.73 65.08
C LEU A 415 38.57 42.23 64.96
N HIS A 416 38.08 41.59 66.04
CA HIS A 416 37.58 40.22 65.97
C HIS A 416 36.36 40.10 65.05
N LEU A 417 35.40 41.04 65.14
CA LEU A 417 34.22 41.07 64.28
C LEU A 417 34.59 41.36 62.81
N GLU A 418 35.55 42.23 62.55
CA GLU A 418 36.05 42.53 61.20
C GLU A 418 36.78 41.33 60.58
N ASN A 419 37.61 40.62 61.36
CA ASN A 419 38.24 39.38 60.95
C ASN A 419 37.23 38.26 60.67
N ALA A 420 36.16 38.15 61.48
CA ALA A 420 35.07 37.21 61.21
C ALA A 420 34.29 37.59 59.93
N LEU A 421 34.02 38.88 59.72
CA LEU A 421 33.28 39.38 58.55
C LEU A 421 34.09 39.19 57.25
N THR A 422 35.41 39.43 57.28
CA THR A 422 36.31 39.16 56.14
C THR A 422 36.43 37.66 55.84
N LEU A 423 36.48 36.81 56.86
CA LEU A 423 36.45 35.35 56.70
C LEU A 423 35.13 34.86 56.06
N GLU A 424 33.98 35.36 56.51
CA GLU A 424 32.69 35.00 55.90
C GLU A 424 32.52 35.58 54.49
N ARG A 425 33.09 36.76 54.18
CA ARG A 425 33.18 37.26 52.81
C ARG A 425 33.98 36.30 51.92
N ALA A 426 35.15 35.85 52.36
CA ALA A 426 35.98 34.91 51.61
C ALA A 426 35.24 33.59 51.34
N LYS A 427 34.64 32.97 52.38
CA LYS A 427 33.79 31.77 52.23
C LYS A 427 32.64 31.99 51.24
N MET A 428 31.96 33.14 51.31
CA MET A 428 30.87 33.47 50.38
C MET A 428 31.35 33.68 48.94
N GLU A 429 32.60 34.09 48.71
CA GLU A 429 33.20 34.16 47.37
C GLU A 429 33.64 32.78 46.85
N GLU A 430 34.20 31.93 47.71
CA GLU A 430 34.49 30.52 47.39
C GLU A 430 33.21 29.74 47.03
N LEU A 431 32.13 29.91 47.80
CA LEU A 431 30.83 29.30 47.52
C LEU A 431 30.21 29.83 46.21
N LYS A 432 30.32 31.14 45.92
CA LYS A 432 29.90 31.70 44.62
C LYS A 432 30.70 31.10 43.46
N LYS A 433 32.02 30.92 43.62
CA LYS A 433 32.88 30.27 42.63
C LYS A 433 32.50 28.81 42.43
N LEU A 434 32.38 28.03 43.50
CA LEU A 434 32.00 26.62 43.44
C LEU A 434 30.63 26.44 42.75
N LYS A 435 29.63 27.26 43.11
CA LYS A 435 28.31 27.27 42.45
C LYS A 435 28.40 27.63 40.96
N LYS A 436 29.28 28.56 40.57
CA LYS A 436 29.52 28.90 39.15
C LYS A 436 30.16 27.74 38.40
N ASP A 437 31.16 27.09 38.99
CA ASP A 437 31.88 25.96 38.40
C ASP A 437 30.96 24.72 38.28
N GLU A 438 30.09 24.49 39.26
CA GLU A 438 29.07 23.43 39.21
C GLU A 438 27.98 23.70 38.18
N LEU A 439 27.48 24.94 38.09
CA LEU A 439 26.55 25.36 37.03
C LEU A 439 27.19 25.23 35.64
N HIS A 440 28.50 25.49 35.51
CA HIS A 440 29.24 25.28 34.27
C HIS A 440 29.29 23.79 33.89
N ARG A 441 29.64 22.90 34.83
CA ARG A 441 29.64 21.43 34.61
C ARG A 441 28.25 20.92 34.23
N SER A 442 27.20 21.40 34.90
CA SER A 442 25.81 21.05 34.60
C SER A 442 25.39 21.50 33.19
N ASN A 443 25.80 22.69 32.78
CA ASN A 443 25.58 23.19 31.42
C ASN A 443 26.33 22.35 30.36
N GLU A 444 27.52 21.85 30.68
CA GLU A 444 28.28 20.93 29.81
C GLU A 444 27.64 19.54 29.71
N THR A 445 27.16 18.96 30.82
CA THR A 445 26.45 17.67 30.76
C THR A 445 25.12 17.78 30.01
N VAL A 446 24.38 18.88 30.19
CA VAL A 446 23.16 19.17 29.39
C VAL A 446 23.50 19.26 27.89
N LYS A 447 24.56 19.97 27.49
CA LYS A 447 24.99 20.06 26.08
C LYS A 447 25.43 18.71 25.50
N GLU A 448 26.12 17.89 26.29
CA GLU A 448 26.52 16.54 25.85
C GLU A 448 25.31 15.58 25.75
N LEU A 449 24.30 15.74 26.61
CA LEU A 449 23.03 15.01 26.50
C LEU A 449 22.21 15.48 25.29
N ASP A 450 22.14 16.78 25.01
CA ASP A 450 21.47 17.34 23.84
C ASP A 450 22.16 16.91 22.52
N ARG A 451 23.50 16.90 22.50
CA ARG A 451 24.29 16.33 21.39
C ARG A 451 24.02 14.84 21.18
N LYS A 452 23.87 14.06 22.26
CA LYS A 452 23.49 12.64 22.21
C LYS A 452 22.06 12.45 21.71
N LEU A 453 21.10 13.23 22.21
CA LEU A 453 19.70 13.22 21.79
C LEU A 453 19.57 13.54 20.29
N THR A 454 20.20 14.64 19.85
CA THR A 454 20.30 15.01 18.44
C THR A 454 20.91 13.89 17.60
N ASN A 455 21.97 13.23 18.08
CA ASN A 455 22.56 12.10 17.36
C ASN A 455 21.62 10.88 17.26
N CYS A 456 20.91 10.53 18.35
CA CYS A 456 19.90 9.47 18.32
C CYS A 456 18.76 9.81 17.36
N MET A 457 18.28 11.06 17.34
CA MET A 457 17.23 11.50 16.41
C MET A 457 17.65 11.28 14.96
N ARG A 458 18.85 11.73 14.56
CA ARG A 458 19.39 11.49 13.20
C ARG A 458 19.49 9.99 12.84
N VAL A 459 19.80 9.13 13.82
CA VAL A 459 19.87 7.67 13.60
C VAL A 459 18.48 7.09 13.41
N VAL A 460 17.49 7.54 14.19
CA VAL A 460 16.07 7.17 14.01
C VAL A 460 15.55 7.65 12.66
N ASP A 461 15.82 8.90 12.27
CA ASP A 461 15.44 9.45 10.96
C ASP A 461 16.06 8.66 9.80
N ALA A 462 17.35 8.30 9.90
CA ALA A 462 18.01 7.45 8.91
C ALA A 462 17.34 6.07 8.82
N LYS A 463 16.96 5.45 9.94
CA LYS A 463 16.23 4.17 9.95
C LYS A 463 14.79 4.30 9.44
N ASN A 464 14.11 5.42 9.66
CA ASN A 464 12.80 5.70 9.07
C ASN A 464 12.90 5.76 7.53
N VAL A 465 13.94 6.40 6.99
CA VAL A 465 14.20 6.43 5.54
C VAL A 465 14.56 5.03 5.00
N GLU A 466 15.39 4.25 5.70
CA GLU A 466 15.67 2.85 5.33
C GLU A 466 14.39 2.00 5.30
N LEU A 467 13.52 2.12 6.30
CA LEU A 467 12.23 1.42 6.36
C LEU A 467 11.27 1.85 5.25
N GLN A 468 11.19 3.14 4.93
CA GLN A 468 10.38 3.65 3.83
C GLN A 468 10.87 3.14 2.46
N ASN A 469 12.19 3.11 2.27
CA ASN A 469 12.81 2.53 1.07
C ASN A 469 12.52 1.03 0.95
N LEU A 470 12.65 0.27 2.06
CA LEU A 470 12.32 -1.15 2.10
C LEU A 470 10.82 -1.41 1.82
N GLN A 471 9.93 -0.60 2.40
CA GLN A 471 8.49 -0.69 2.14
C GLN A 471 8.17 -0.40 0.66
N THR A 472 8.86 0.55 0.04
CA THR A 472 8.71 0.86 -1.39
C THR A 472 9.23 -0.29 -2.26
N ALA A 473 10.38 -0.87 -1.93
CA ALA A 473 10.93 -2.04 -2.62
C ALA A 473 10.01 -3.27 -2.48
N LEU A 474 9.44 -3.52 -1.29
CA LEU A 474 8.44 -4.58 -1.09
C LEU A 474 7.17 -4.33 -1.91
N GLY A 475 6.69 -3.09 -1.99
CA GLY A 475 5.58 -2.70 -2.87
C GLY A 475 5.87 -2.98 -4.35
N GLN A 476 7.10 -2.70 -4.80
CA GLN A 476 7.56 -3.03 -6.16
C GLN A 476 7.62 -4.55 -6.38
N TYR A 477 8.16 -5.33 -5.44
CA TYR A 477 8.17 -6.80 -5.52
C TYR A 477 6.75 -7.39 -5.57
N TYR A 478 5.79 -6.85 -4.83
CA TYR A 478 4.39 -7.30 -4.93
C TYR A 478 3.81 -7.00 -6.32
N ALA A 479 4.02 -5.80 -6.86
CA ALA A 479 3.57 -5.44 -8.20
C ALA A 479 4.24 -6.29 -9.30
N GLU A 480 5.54 -6.57 -9.19
CA GLU A 480 6.26 -7.48 -10.11
C GLU A 480 5.73 -8.91 -9.98
N SER A 481 5.45 -9.38 -8.76
CA SER A 481 4.92 -10.73 -8.53
C SER A 481 3.53 -10.91 -9.13
N GLU A 482 2.64 -9.90 -9.05
CA GLU A 482 1.34 -9.96 -9.73
C GLU A 482 1.53 -9.90 -11.26
N ALA A 483 2.34 -8.99 -11.78
CA ALA A 483 2.61 -8.90 -13.22
C ALA A 483 3.16 -10.23 -13.79
N LYS A 484 4.08 -10.87 -13.06
CA LYS A 484 4.59 -12.20 -13.38
C LYS A 484 3.51 -13.29 -13.35
N GLU A 485 2.53 -13.19 -12.44
CA GLU A 485 1.37 -14.09 -12.45
C GLU A 485 0.45 -13.82 -13.64
N ARG A 486 0.20 -12.56 -14.01
CA ARG A 486 -0.57 -12.18 -15.21
C ARG A 486 0.06 -12.77 -16.47
N PHE A 487 1.36 -12.53 -16.69
CA PHE A 487 2.10 -13.12 -17.81
C PHE A 487 2.14 -14.66 -17.76
N GLY A 488 2.17 -15.26 -16.56
CA GLY A 488 2.06 -16.71 -16.39
C GLY A 488 0.72 -17.27 -16.86
N ARG A 489 -0.39 -16.57 -16.59
CA ARG A 489 -1.74 -16.92 -17.07
C ARG A 489 -1.85 -16.72 -18.59
N GLU A 490 -1.36 -15.60 -19.12
CA GLU A 490 -1.35 -15.31 -20.57
C GLU A 490 -0.54 -16.35 -21.36
N LEU A 491 0.63 -16.72 -20.86
CA LEU A 491 1.49 -17.76 -21.46
C LEU A 491 0.89 -19.17 -21.35
N ALA A 492 0.04 -19.43 -20.36
CA ALA A 492 -0.75 -20.65 -20.28
C ALA A 492 -1.89 -20.66 -21.33
N MET A 493 -2.64 -19.56 -21.47
CA MET A 493 -3.69 -19.43 -22.50
C MET A 493 -3.12 -19.56 -23.92
N ALA A 494 -2.02 -18.86 -24.22
CA ALA A 494 -1.36 -18.96 -25.53
C ALA A 494 -0.84 -20.38 -25.85
N ARG A 495 -0.48 -21.18 -24.83
CA ARG A 495 -0.14 -22.60 -25.00
C ARG A 495 -1.38 -23.46 -25.24
N GLU A 496 -2.48 -23.18 -24.58
CA GLU A 496 -3.76 -23.87 -24.79
C GLU A 496 -4.31 -23.60 -26.19
N GLU A 497 -4.27 -22.34 -26.66
CA GLU A 497 -4.61 -21.95 -28.03
C GLU A 497 -3.70 -22.61 -29.06
N SER A 498 -2.38 -22.66 -28.80
CA SER A 498 -1.42 -23.38 -29.65
C SER A 498 -1.72 -24.89 -29.73
N SER A 499 -2.12 -25.53 -28.61
CA SER A 499 -2.56 -26.94 -28.61
C SER A 499 -3.83 -27.13 -29.44
N LYS A 500 -4.86 -26.30 -29.21
CA LYS A 500 -6.12 -26.32 -29.97
C LYS A 500 -5.90 -26.14 -31.48
N LEU A 501 -4.99 -25.25 -31.88
CA LEU A 501 -4.61 -25.05 -33.27
C LEU A 501 -3.85 -26.25 -33.85
N ALA A 502 -2.94 -26.87 -33.08
CA ALA A 502 -2.24 -28.08 -33.49
C ALA A 502 -3.18 -29.30 -33.62
N GLU A 503 -4.13 -29.44 -32.70
CA GLU A 503 -5.19 -30.46 -32.74
C GLU A 503 -6.13 -30.26 -33.93
N SER A 504 -6.58 -29.01 -34.17
CA SER A 504 -7.40 -28.66 -35.34
C SER A 504 -6.66 -28.93 -36.66
N LEU A 505 -5.37 -28.59 -36.74
CA LEU A 505 -4.51 -28.88 -37.89
C LEU A 505 -4.33 -30.39 -38.10
N LYS A 506 -4.17 -31.17 -37.03
CA LYS A 506 -4.10 -32.64 -37.09
C LYS A 506 -5.40 -33.24 -37.64
N VAL A 507 -6.56 -32.82 -37.13
CA VAL A 507 -7.87 -33.28 -37.63
C VAL A 507 -8.08 -32.86 -39.10
N ALA A 508 -7.71 -31.64 -39.48
CA ALA A 508 -7.81 -31.18 -40.86
C ALA A 508 -6.93 -32.01 -41.82
N ASN A 509 -5.72 -32.38 -41.41
CA ASN A 509 -4.85 -33.29 -42.17
C ASN A 509 -5.45 -34.70 -42.26
N GLU A 510 -6.01 -35.23 -41.16
CA GLU A 510 -6.65 -36.55 -41.15
C GLU A 510 -7.83 -36.59 -42.14
N CYS A 511 -8.74 -35.60 -42.09
CA CYS A 511 -9.83 -35.45 -43.07
C CYS A 511 -9.34 -35.27 -44.52
N LEU A 512 -8.19 -34.62 -44.73
CA LEU A 512 -7.58 -34.46 -46.06
C LEU A 512 -7.04 -35.78 -46.60
N GLU A 513 -6.43 -36.63 -45.78
CA GLU A 513 -6.04 -37.99 -46.18
C GLU A 513 -7.25 -38.92 -46.36
N GLU A 514 -8.36 -38.72 -45.65
CA GLU A 514 -9.63 -39.41 -45.93
C GLU A 514 -10.16 -39.03 -47.32
N SER A 515 -10.27 -37.74 -47.61
CA SER A 515 -10.75 -37.23 -48.89
C SER A 515 -9.85 -37.65 -50.08
N LYS A 516 -8.53 -37.77 -49.87
CA LYS A 516 -7.61 -38.37 -50.84
C LYS A 516 -7.95 -39.83 -51.12
N ARG A 517 -8.13 -40.67 -50.08
CA ARG A 517 -8.49 -42.09 -50.25
C ARG A 517 -9.82 -42.25 -51.00
N ASP A 518 -10.82 -41.46 -50.66
CA ASP A 518 -12.13 -41.49 -51.32
C ASP A 518 -12.02 -41.06 -52.80
N ASN A 519 -11.19 -40.06 -53.09
CA ASN A 519 -10.88 -39.65 -54.46
C ASN A 519 -10.07 -40.71 -55.23
N GLU A 520 -9.10 -41.38 -54.60
CA GLU A 520 -8.37 -42.49 -55.21
C GLU A 520 -9.29 -43.67 -55.52
N GLU A 521 -10.18 -44.05 -54.60
CA GLU A 521 -11.25 -45.03 -54.84
C GLU A 521 -12.18 -44.61 -55.99
N ALA A 522 -12.60 -43.34 -56.02
CA ALA A 522 -13.44 -42.80 -57.10
C ALA A 522 -12.73 -42.88 -58.46
N ASN A 523 -11.42 -42.59 -58.52
CA ASN A 523 -10.62 -42.72 -59.73
C ASN A 523 -10.44 -44.19 -60.16
N VAL A 524 -10.26 -45.14 -59.22
CA VAL A 524 -10.24 -46.57 -59.55
C VAL A 524 -11.59 -47.05 -60.12
N LYS A 525 -12.70 -46.62 -59.52
CA LYS A 525 -14.07 -46.91 -60.01
C LYS A 525 -14.28 -46.30 -61.40
N LEU A 526 -13.83 -45.06 -61.62
CA LEU A 526 -13.88 -44.38 -62.92
C LEU A 526 -13.09 -45.17 -63.99
N LEU A 527 -11.82 -45.51 -63.73
CA LEU A 527 -10.97 -46.29 -64.63
C LEU A 527 -11.56 -47.66 -64.97
N GLN A 528 -12.25 -48.31 -64.02
CA GLN A 528 -12.98 -49.56 -64.27
C GLN A 528 -14.16 -49.33 -65.24
N THR A 529 -14.95 -48.26 -65.02
CA THR A 529 -16.07 -47.93 -65.94
C THR A 529 -15.58 -47.51 -67.32
N GLU A 530 -14.46 -46.79 -67.42
CA GLU A 530 -13.86 -46.39 -68.70
C GLU A 530 -13.35 -47.60 -69.50
N ARG A 531 -12.78 -48.60 -68.82
CA ARG A 531 -12.42 -49.88 -69.43
C ARG A 531 -13.64 -50.62 -69.96
N LEU A 532 -14.67 -50.82 -69.14
CA LEU A 532 -15.92 -51.49 -69.55
C LEU A 532 -16.62 -50.75 -70.71
N LEU A 533 -16.58 -49.42 -70.70
CA LEU A 533 -17.11 -48.57 -71.77
C LEU A 533 -16.28 -48.71 -73.06
N SER A 534 -14.97 -48.86 -72.96
CA SER A 534 -14.07 -49.11 -74.11
C SER A 534 -14.22 -50.51 -74.68
N GLU A 535 -14.42 -51.52 -73.84
CA GLU A 535 -14.80 -52.89 -74.24
C GLU A 535 -16.17 -52.91 -74.92
N SER A 536 -17.15 -52.20 -74.38
CA SER A 536 -18.49 -52.03 -74.96
C SER A 536 -18.43 -51.33 -76.32
N ARG A 537 -17.69 -50.22 -76.46
CA ARG A 537 -17.42 -49.57 -77.76
C ARG A 537 -16.78 -50.52 -78.77
N SER A 538 -15.81 -51.32 -78.34
CA SER A 538 -15.14 -52.32 -79.18
C SER A 538 -16.09 -53.44 -79.64
N SER A 539 -17.05 -53.82 -78.79
CA SER A 539 -18.11 -54.77 -79.11
C SER A 539 -19.13 -54.18 -80.09
N LEU A 540 -19.57 -52.94 -79.87
CA LEU A 540 -20.46 -52.20 -80.76
C LEU A 540 -19.82 -51.99 -82.15
N GLN A 541 -18.52 -51.68 -82.23
CA GLN A 541 -17.82 -51.59 -83.51
C GLN A 541 -17.84 -52.93 -84.27
N LYS A 542 -17.54 -54.05 -83.61
CA LYS A 542 -17.62 -55.39 -84.24
C LYS A 542 -19.03 -55.70 -84.73
N LEU A 543 -20.06 -55.43 -83.91
CA LEU A 543 -21.46 -55.60 -84.31
C LEU A 543 -21.86 -54.68 -85.47
N GLN A 544 -21.32 -53.47 -85.56
CA GLN A 544 -21.53 -52.55 -86.68
C GLN A 544 -20.84 -53.05 -87.96
N GLU A 545 -19.61 -53.58 -87.86
CA GLU A 545 -18.89 -54.22 -88.96
C GLU A 545 -19.60 -55.50 -89.44
N ASP A 546 -20.12 -56.33 -88.54
CA ASP A 546 -20.90 -57.52 -88.92
C ASP A 546 -22.27 -57.15 -89.49
N ASN A 547 -22.91 -56.07 -88.99
CA ASN A 547 -24.14 -55.55 -89.60
C ASN A 547 -23.89 -55.01 -91.01
N SER A 548 -22.75 -54.36 -91.29
CA SER A 548 -22.42 -53.92 -92.65
C SER A 548 -22.09 -55.09 -93.59
N LYS A 549 -21.38 -56.11 -93.12
CA LYS A 549 -21.17 -57.38 -93.85
C LYS A 549 -22.51 -58.05 -94.19
N LEU A 550 -23.43 -58.13 -93.22
CA LEU A 550 -24.76 -58.73 -93.43
C LEU A 550 -25.62 -57.91 -94.40
N ARG A 551 -25.59 -56.57 -94.33
CA ARG A 551 -26.25 -55.71 -95.34
C ARG A 551 -25.67 -55.94 -96.73
N HIS A 552 -24.35 -56.02 -96.85
CA HIS A 552 -23.72 -56.21 -98.15
C HIS A 552 -23.98 -57.61 -98.73
N ALA A 553 -24.01 -58.66 -97.90
CA ALA A 553 -24.44 -60.00 -98.32
C ALA A 553 -25.93 -60.02 -98.73
N LEU A 554 -26.78 -59.25 -98.04
CA LEU A 554 -28.18 -59.07 -98.42
C LEU A 554 -28.30 -58.35 -99.77
N GLU A 555 -27.55 -57.27 -100.00
CA GLU A 555 -27.46 -56.57 -101.29
C GLU A 555 -26.96 -57.49 -102.42
N GLN A 556 -25.98 -58.35 -102.16
CA GLN A 556 -25.49 -59.35 -103.13
C GLN A 556 -26.55 -60.42 -103.44
N SER A 557 -27.30 -60.89 -102.45
CA SER A 557 -28.41 -61.83 -102.69
C SER A 557 -29.61 -61.18 -103.41
N MET A 558 -29.93 -59.92 -103.09
CA MET A 558 -30.95 -59.14 -103.79
C MET A 558 -30.55 -58.85 -105.25
N THR A 559 -29.31 -58.45 -105.51
CA THR A 559 -28.83 -58.18 -106.88
C THR A 559 -28.71 -59.43 -107.73
N THR A 560 -28.31 -60.57 -107.16
CA THR A 560 -28.33 -61.86 -107.87
C THR A 560 -29.74 -62.36 -108.14
N LEU A 561 -30.68 -62.23 -107.18
CA LEU A 561 -32.09 -62.53 -107.39
C LEU A 561 -32.71 -61.64 -108.47
N ASN A 562 -32.49 -60.32 -108.41
CA ASN A 562 -32.99 -59.38 -109.41
C ASN A 562 -32.42 -59.67 -110.81
N ARG A 563 -31.16 -60.08 -110.91
CA ARG A 563 -30.58 -60.52 -112.21
C ARG A 563 -31.25 -61.79 -112.73
N MET A 564 -31.41 -62.81 -111.88
CA MET A 564 -32.09 -64.05 -112.26
C MET A 564 -33.57 -63.84 -112.66
N SER A 565 -34.24 -62.84 -112.07
CA SER A 565 -35.63 -62.47 -112.42
C SER A 565 -35.75 -61.62 -113.69
N LEU A 566 -34.71 -60.89 -114.11
CA LEU A 566 -34.73 -60.11 -115.35
C LEU A 566 -34.51 -60.99 -116.59
N ASP A 567 -33.72 -62.06 -116.46
CA ASP A 567 -33.44 -62.99 -117.55
C ASP A 567 -34.64 -63.91 -117.89
N SER A 568 -35.58 -64.15 -116.96
CA SER A 568 -36.74 -65.03 -117.17
C SER A 568 -37.87 -64.40 -117.97
N ASP A 569 -38.13 -63.11 -117.79
CA ASP A 569 -39.40 -62.49 -118.20
C ASP A 569 -39.43 -62.03 -119.67
N ASN A 570 -38.29 -62.08 -120.36
CA ASN A 570 -38.10 -61.49 -121.70
C ASN A 570 -38.24 -62.48 -122.88
N TYR A 571 -38.49 -63.78 -122.64
CA TYR A 571 -38.44 -64.81 -123.70
C TYR A 571 -39.65 -65.77 -123.71
N VAL A 572 -40.66 -65.45 -124.52
CA VAL A 572 -41.70 -66.42 -124.92
C VAL A 572 -41.18 -67.29 -126.06
N ASP A 573 -41.23 -68.62 -125.93
CA ASP A 573 -40.75 -69.54 -126.98
C ASP A 573 -41.48 -69.28 -128.31
N ARG A 574 -40.69 -68.91 -129.33
CA ARG A 574 -41.11 -68.68 -130.71
C ARG A 574 -41.97 -69.83 -131.26
N ARG A 575 -41.76 -71.07 -130.82
CA ARG A 575 -42.60 -72.23 -131.21
C ARG A 575 -44.03 -72.12 -130.70
N ILE A 576 -44.23 -71.62 -129.48
CA ILE A 576 -45.56 -71.36 -128.90
C ILE A 576 -46.25 -70.25 -129.69
N VAL A 577 -45.55 -69.15 -129.96
CA VAL A 577 -46.05 -68.01 -130.75
C VAL A 577 -46.47 -68.45 -132.16
N ILE A 578 -45.62 -69.20 -132.88
CA ILE A 578 -45.93 -69.74 -134.20
C ILE A 578 -47.14 -70.69 -134.12
N LYS A 579 -47.18 -71.60 -133.13
CA LYS A 579 -48.28 -72.57 -133.00
C LYS A 579 -49.62 -71.87 -132.74
N LEU A 580 -49.64 -70.83 -131.90
CA LEU A 580 -50.83 -70.00 -131.67
C LEU A 580 -51.31 -69.33 -132.96
N LEU A 581 -50.42 -68.63 -133.69
CA LEU A 581 -50.72 -68.02 -134.99
C LEU A 581 -51.26 -69.05 -136.01
N VAL A 582 -50.64 -70.22 -136.12
CA VAL A 582 -51.12 -71.31 -136.97
C VAL A 582 -52.51 -71.79 -136.55
N THR A 583 -52.77 -71.97 -135.25
CA THR A 583 -54.12 -72.35 -134.77
C THR A 583 -55.17 -71.26 -134.98
N TYR A 584 -54.81 -69.98 -134.95
CA TYR A 584 -55.71 -68.87 -135.23
C TYR A 584 -56.21 -68.89 -136.68
N PHE A 585 -55.30 -69.11 -137.65
CA PHE A 585 -55.70 -69.28 -139.06
C PHE A 585 -56.44 -70.60 -139.31
N GLN A 586 -56.02 -71.72 -138.69
CA GLN A 586 -56.65 -73.03 -138.88
C GLN A 586 -58.08 -73.13 -138.29
N ARG A 587 -58.44 -72.30 -137.30
CA ARG A 587 -59.76 -72.31 -136.64
C ARG A 587 -60.63 -71.11 -137.03
N ASN A 588 -60.54 -70.67 -138.29
CA ASN A 588 -61.34 -69.55 -138.85
C ASN A 588 -61.33 -68.29 -137.95
N HIS A 589 -60.15 -67.82 -137.57
CA HIS A 589 -59.94 -66.59 -136.79
C HIS A 589 -60.62 -66.58 -135.41
N SER A 590 -60.58 -67.71 -134.69
CA SER A 590 -61.17 -67.85 -133.34
C SER A 590 -60.62 -66.83 -132.34
N LYS A 591 -61.51 -65.99 -131.78
CA LYS A 591 -61.16 -64.88 -130.87
C LYS A 591 -60.40 -65.31 -129.60
N GLU A 592 -60.69 -66.49 -129.06
CA GLU A 592 -60.02 -67.03 -127.86
C GLU A 592 -58.51 -67.21 -128.06
N VAL A 593 -58.09 -67.69 -129.24
CA VAL A 593 -56.68 -67.84 -129.59
C VAL A 593 -56.02 -66.47 -129.77
N LEU A 594 -56.77 -65.48 -130.27
CA LEU A 594 -56.27 -64.10 -130.45
C LEU A 594 -56.07 -63.38 -129.11
N ASP A 595 -57.00 -63.53 -128.17
CA ASP A 595 -56.88 -63.07 -126.78
C ASP A 595 -55.73 -63.78 -126.05
N LEU A 596 -55.51 -65.08 -126.30
CA LEU A 596 -54.37 -65.80 -125.74
C LEU A 596 -53.03 -65.34 -126.33
N ILE A 597 -52.96 -65.01 -127.63
CA ILE A 597 -51.80 -64.36 -128.26
C ILE A 597 -51.54 -62.99 -127.60
N VAL A 598 -52.56 -62.14 -127.50
CA VAL A 598 -52.50 -60.82 -126.84
C VAL A 598 -51.93 -60.93 -125.43
N ARG A 599 -52.39 -61.93 -124.65
CA ARG A 599 -51.97 -62.15 -123.26
C ARG A 599 -50.55 -62.71 -123.16
N MET A 600 -50.14 -63.62 -124.04
CA MET A 600 -48.78 -64.19 -124.01
C MET A 600 -47.72 -63.23 -124.54
N LEU A 601 -48.02 -62.45 -125.59
CA LEU A 601 -47.06 -61.50 -126.18
C LEU A 601 -47.10 -60.11 -125.52
N GLY A 602 -47.97 -59.89 -124.52
CA GLY A 602 -48.05 -58.62 -123.79
C GLY A 602 -48.43 -57.43 -124.67
N PHE A 603 -49.33 -57.60 -125.63
CA PHE A 603 -49.72 -56.52 -126.56
C PHE A 603 -50.22 -55.29 -125.78
N SER A 604 -49.76 -54.10 -126.18
CA SER A 604 -50.25 -52.83 -125.63
C SER A 604 -51.73 -52.63 -125.96
N GLU A 605 -52.42 -51.81 -125.18
CA GLU A 605 -53.86 -51.60 -125.31
C GLU A 605 -54.25 -51.02 -126.69
N GLU A 606 -53.39 -50.21 -127.30
CA GLU A 606 -53.56 -49.72 -128.68
C GLU A 606 -53.45 -50.84 -129.73
N ASP A 607 -52.61 -51.85 -129.49
CA ASP A 607 -52.46 -53.00 -130.39
C ASP A 607 -53.60 -54.00 -130.22
N LYS A 608 -54.13 -54.18 -129.01
CA LYS A 608 -55.38 -54.92 -128.79
C LYS A 608 -56.55 -54.29 -129.53
N GLN A 609 -56.61 -52.95 -129.62
CA GLN A 609 -57.60 -52.26 -130.43
C GLN A 609 -57.36 -52.44 -131.94
N ARG A 610 -56.11 -52.29 -132.42
CA ARG A 610 -55.76 -52.57 -133.84
C ARG A 610 -56.07 -54.01 -134.26
N VAL A 611 -55.97 -54.97 -133.34
CA VAL A 611 -56.22 -56.40 -133.55
C VAL A 611 -57.67 -56.80 -133.21
N GLY A 612 -58.54 -55.84 -132.84
CA GLY A 612 -59.99 -56.03 -132.71
C GLY A 612 -60.46 -56.76 -131.43
N VAL A 613 -59.65 -56.73 -130.36
CA VAL A 613 -59.90 -57.48 -129.12
C VAL A 613 -60.57 -56.62 -128.03
N THR A 614 -60.20 -55.35 -127.86
CA THR A 614 -60.66 -54.53 -126.71
C THR A 614 -61.53 -53.33 -127.08
N GLN A 615 -62.84 -53.59 -127.17
CA GLN A 615 -63.88 -52.61 -126.90
C GLN A 615 -64.48 -52.92 -125.51
N HIS A 616 -64.85 -51.88 -124.75
CA HIS A 616 -65.52 -51.88 -123.42
C HIS A 616 -64.66 -52.03 -122.13
N SER A 617 -64.81 -51.04 -121.22
CA SER A 617 -64.57 -51.03 -119.74
C SER A 617 -63.14 -51.18 -119.17
N THR A 618 -62.85 -50.88 -117.88
CA THR A 618 -62.76 -49.59 -117.13
C THR A 618 -62.51 -49.81 -115.60
N GLY A 619 -61.31 -49.51 -115.07
CA GLY A 619 -61.10 -48.74 -113.80
C GLY A 619 -60.95 -49.39 -112.39
N LYS A 620 -60.12 -48.72 -111.56
CA LYS A 620 -60.10 -48.56 -110.05
C LYS A 620 -59.64 -49.72 -109.11
N GLY A 621 -58.91 -49.38 -108.03
CA GLY A 621 -58.50 -50.27 -106.88
C GLY A 621 -57.99 -49.48 -105.64
N VAL A 622 -58.05 -50.04 -104.41
CA VAL A 622 -58.15 -49.24 -103.13
C VAL A 622 -57.59 -49.90 -101.81
N VAL A 623 -56.62 -49.23 -101.14
CA VAL A 623 -56.48 -48.88 -99.67
C VAL A 623 -56.27 -49.95 -98.53
N ARG A 624 -55.64 -49.51 -97.39
CA ARG A 624 -55.63 -50.01 -95.95
C ARG A 624 -54.64 -51.13 -95.53
N GLY A 625 -54.13 -51.26 -94.26
CA GLY A 625 -54.02 -50.35 -93.08
C GLY A 625 -53.95 -50.98 -91.65
N VAL A 626 -53.53 -50.20 -90.61
CA VAL A 626 -53.89 -50.23 -89.13
C VAL A 626 -53.15 -51.16 -88.07
N LEU A 627 -53.06 -50.67 -86.81
CA LEU A 627 -52.66 -51.25 -85.47
C LEU A 627 -51.14 -51.41 -85.10
N GLY A 628 -50.67 -51.30 -83.83
CA GLY A 628 -51.30 -51.05 -82.50
C GLY A 628 -50.32 -50.75 -81.32
N LEU A 629 -50.84 -50.50 -80.09
CA LEU A 629 -50.18 -50.15 -78.79
C LEU A 629 -50.00 -51.40 -77.84
N PRO A 630 -49.47 -51.39 -76.56
CA PRO A 630 -49.20 -50.29 -75.57
C PRO A 630 -47.94 -50.45 -74.61
N GLY A 631 -47.76 -49.55 -73.60
CA GLY A 631 -47.29 -49.97 -72.24
C GLY A 631 -46.09 -49.26 -71.54
N ARG A 632 -46.30 -48.80 -70.29
CA ARG A 632 -45.32 -48.34 -69.24
C ARG A 632 -44.53 -49.53 -68.62
N LEU A 633 -43.43 -49.46 -67.83
CA LEU A 633 -42.99 -48.52 -66.76
C LEU A 633 -41.52 -48.84 -66.26
N VAL A 634 -40.98 -48.03 -65.32
CA VAL A 634 -39.77 -48.19 -64.45
C VAL A 634 -38.39 -47.82 -65.03
N GLY A 635 -37.67 -46.99 -64.26
CA GLY A 635 -36.40 -46.32 -64.59
C GLY A 635 -35.09 -47.07 -64.30
N GLY A 636 -33.97 -46.39 -64.57
CA GLY A 636 -32.60 -46.86 -64.37
C GLY A 636 -31.57 -46.09 -65.21
N PHE A 637 -30.55 -45.50 -64.57
CA PHE A 637 -29.43 -44.75 -65.17
C PHE A 637 -28.59 -45.61 -66.17
N LEU A 638 -27.77 -45.10 -67.11
CA LEU A 638 -26.57 -44.28 -66.85
C LEU A 638 -25.85 -43.81 -68.16
N GLY A 639 -25.30 -42.58 -68.17
CA GLY A 639 -24.10 -42.17 -68.92
C GLY A 639 -24.25 -41.68 -70.40
N GLY A 640 -23.50 -40.66 -70.86
CA GLY A 640 -22.60 -39.75 -70.12
C GLY A 640 -21.69 -38.85 -71.01
N ASN A 641 -20.91 -37.97 -70.36
CA ASN A 641 -19.98 -36.93 -70.90
C ASN A 641 -20.65 -35.70 -71.58
N LYS A 642 -20.16 -34.45 -71.48
CA LYS A 642 -19.14 -33.81 -70.59
C LYS A 642 -19.31 -32.26 -70.62
N ALA A 643 -18.38 -31.53 -69.95
CA ALA A 643 -18.18 -30.07 -69.89
C ALA A 643 -19.17 -29.27 -68.99
N GLU A 644 -18.74 -28.43 -68.04
CA GLU A 644 -17.38 -28.13 -67.53
C GLU A 644 -17.41 -27.53 -66.09
N SER A 645 -16.30 -27.67 -65.34
CA SER A 645 -15.85 -26.88 -64.15
C SER A 645 -16.69 -26.75 -62.84
N PHE A 646 -16.11 -27.28 -61.75
CA PHE A 646 -16.00 -26.70 -60.38
C PHE A 646 -17.26 -26.56 -59.47
N PRO A 647 -17.11 -26.46 -58.11
CA PRO A 647 -17.86 -27.38 -57.23
C PRO A 647 -18.65 -26.73 -56.08
N GLY A 648 -19.54 -27.54 -55.47
CA GLY A 648 -20.02 -27.32 -54.09
C GLY A 648 -21.54 -27.26 -53.94
N ALA A 649 -22.21 -28.42 -53.94
CA ALA A 649 -23.62 -28.54 -53.56
C ALA A 649 -23.89 -29.87 -52.83
N PRO A 650 -24.54 -29.88 -51.65
CA PRO A 650 -24.97 -31.10 -50.98
C PRO A 650 -26.40 -31.53 -51.37
N SER A 651 -26.61 -32.83 -51.52
CA SER A 651 -27.90 -33.56 -51.50
C SER A 651 -29.01 -33.13 -52.50
N ASP A 652 -29.25 -33.97 -53.51
CA ASP A 652 -30.32 -33.87 -54.53
C ASP A 652 -31.75 -34.13 -53.99
N ASN A 653 -32.19 -33.40 -52.95
CA ASN A 653 -33.56 -33.51 -52.41
C ASN A 653 -34.30 -32.18 -52.20
N GLN A 654 -33.70 -31.02 -52.48
CA GLN A 654 -34.45 -29.76 -52.51
C GLN A 654 -35.27 -29.68 -53.82
N SER A 655 -36.58 -29.54 -53.68
CA SER A 655 -37.49 -29.28 -54.80
C SER A 655 -37.19 -27.90 -55.42
N PHE A 656 -37.60 -27.69 -56.67
CA PHE A 656 -37.63 -26.35 -57.27
C PHE A 656 -38.48 -25.37 -56.43
N ALA A 657 -39.50 -25.87 -55.72
CA ALA A 657 -40.26 -25.09 -54.75
C ALA A 657 -39.40 -24.68 -53.53
N ASP A 658 -38.56 -25.59 -53.02
CA ASP A 658 -37.70 -25.32 -51.86
C ASP A 658 -36.60 -24.33 -52.23
N LEU A 659 -36.01 -24.44 -53.42
CA LEU A 659 -35.05 -23.46 -53.95
C LEU A 659 -35.67 -22.06 -54.15
N TRP A 660 -36.95 -21.99 -54.51
CA TRP A 660 -37.68 -20.71 -54.54
C TRP A 660 -38.03 -20.19 -53.14
N VAL A 661 -38.31 -21.07 -52.18
CA VAL A 661 -38.52 -20.70 -50.77
C VAL A 661 -37.21 -20.21 -50.14
N ASP A 662 -36.08 -20.88 -50.36
CA ASP A 662 -34.75 -20.46 -49.93
C ASP A 662 -34.33 -19.14 -50.61
N PHE A 663 -34.64 -18.95 -51.90
CA PHE A 663 -34.41 -17.67 -52.58
C PHE A 663 -35.25 -16.55 -51.95
N LEU A 664 -36.54 -16.76 -51.71
CA LEU A 664 -37.42 -15.77 -51.09
C LEU A 664 -37.03 -15.49 -49.64
N LEU A 665 -36.70 -16.51 -48.86
CA LEU A 665 -36.19 -16.39 -47.49
C LEU A 665 -34.90 -15.58 -47.47
N LYS A 666 -33.94 -15.90 -48.35
CA LYS A 666 -32.66 -15.20 -48.46
C LYS A 666 -32.85 -13.74 -48.91
N GLU A 667 -33.72 -13.47 -49.88
CA GLU A 667 -34.05 -12.10 -50.29
C GLU A 667 -34.80 -11.33 -49.18
N THR A 668 -35.56 -12.01 -48.30
CA THR A 668 -36.11 -11.36 -47.09
C THR A 668 -35.06 -11.16 -46.00
N GLU A 669 -34.14 -12.11 -45.80
CA GLU A 669 -33.04 -11.98 -44.84
C GLU A 669 -32.09 -10.85 -45.25
N GLU A 670 -31.77 -10.72 -46.53
CA GLU A 670 -30.93 -9.66 -47.09
C GLU A 670 -31.60 -8.28 -46.94
N ARG A 671 -32.90 -8.16 -47.23
CA ARG A 671 -33.70 -6.93 -46.95
C ARG A 671 -33.97 -6.66 -45.46
N GLU A 672 -33.77 -7.64 -44.57
CA GLU A 672 -33.70 -7.38 -43.13
C GLU A 672 -32.27 -7.03 -42.68
N ARG A 673 -31.24 -7.59 -43.32
CA ARG A 673 -29.83 -7.35 -43.00
C ARG A 673 -29.44 -5.93 -43.38
N GLU A 674 -29.74 -5.47 -44.59
CA GLU A 674 -29.61 -4.05 -44.97
C GLU A 674 -30.35 -3.12 -44.00
N ARG A 675 -31.50 -3.57 -43.47
CA ARG A 675 -32.30 -2.79 -42.50
C ARG A 675 -31.70 -2.78 -41.09
N ARG A 676 -31.00 -3.85 -40.68
CA ARG A 676 -30.23 -3.91 -39.43
C ARG A 676 -28.96 -3.06 -39.54
N GLU A 677 -28.19 -3.23 -40.62
CA GLU A 677 -26.97 -2.46 -40.88
C GLU A 677 -27.27 -0.96 -41.00
N ALA A 678 -28.35 -0.57 -41.70
CA ALA A 678 -28.83 0.82 -41.73
C ALA A 678 -29.35 1.34 -40.36
N SER A 679 -29.68 0.46 -39.41
CA SER A 679 -30.06 0.81 -38.04
C SER A 679 -28.88 0.86 -37.08
N GLU A 680 -27.81 0.10 -37.31
CA GLU A 680 -26.60 0.09 -36.47
C GLU A 680 -25.68 1.28 -36.79
N VAL A 681 -25.59 1.68 -38.07
CA VAL A 681 -24.94 2.94 -38.49
C VAL A 681 -25.66 4.18 -37.90
N ALA A 682 -26.94 4.06 -37.55
CA ALA A 682 -27.69 5.12 -36.88
C ALA A 682 -27.49 5.17 -35.35
N GLN A 683 -26.95 4.13 -34.71
CA GLN A 683 -26.74 4.07 -33.25
C GLN A 683 -25.31 4.39 -32.82
N THR A 684 -24.32 4.28 -33.72
CA THR A 684 -22.89 4.50 -33.42
C THR A 684 -22.47 5.98 -33.25
N TYR A 685 -23.39 6.93 -33.43
CA TYR A 685 -23.13 8.38 -33.27
C TYR A 685 -23.81 9.03 -32.05
N SER A 686 -24.40 8.26 -31.12
CA SER A 686 -25.15 8.84 -30.00
C SER A 686 -25.15 8.01 -28.71
N SER A 687 -24.00 7.91 -28.03
CA SER A 687 -23.90 7.94 -26.54
C SER A 687 -22.44 7.81 -26.06
N ASP A 688 -21.73 8.94 -25.98
CA ASP A 688 -20.62 9.10 -25.02
C ASP A 688 -20.97 10.25 -24.07
N LEU A 689 -21.72 9.94 -23.00
CA LEU A 689 -21.83 10.68 -21.74
C LEU A 689 -22.83 10.00 -20.78
N GLY A 690 -22.61 10.11 -19.47
CA GLY A 690 -23.71 10.18 -18.49
C GLY A 690 -24.13 8.90 -17.75
N THR A 691 -23.53 8.71 -16.57
CA THR A 691 -23.95 7.76 -15.51
C THR A 691 -25.41 7.91 -15.05
N GLY A 692 -26.15 6.80 -14.86
CA GLY A 692 -27.08 6.69 -13.71
C GLY A 692 -28.51 6.13 -13.88
N THR A 693 -28.75 4.96 -13.27
CA THR A 693 -29.94 4.57 -12.47
C THR A 693 -31.35 4.31 -13.10
N ILE A 694 -31.85 3.08 -12.83
CA ILE A 694 -33.26 2.58 -12.69
C ILE A 694 -34.37 2.76 -13.77
N SER A 695 -34.80 1.59 -14.27
CA SER A 695 -36.21 1.11 -14.34
C SER A 695 -37.23 1.61 -15.41
N SER A 696 -37.42 0.73 -16.40
CA SER A 696 -38.70 0.09 -16.81
C SER A 696 -39.78 0.79 -17.68
N THR A 697 -40.17 0.02 -18.73
CA THR A 697 -41.52 -0.23 -19.31
C THR A 697 -42.19 0.69 -20.36
N THR A 698 -42.60 0.00 -21.45
CA THR A 698 -43.74 0.26 -22.38
C THR A 698 -43.65 1.39 -23.42
N ALA A 699 -44.49 1.30 -24.47
CA ALA A 699 -44.28 1.92 -25.78
C ALA A 699 -45.57 2.64 -26.34
N PRO A 700 -45.81 2.83 -27.67
CA PRO A 700 -46.15 4.14 -28.27
C PRO A 700 -47.62 4.17 -28.82
N PRO A 701 -48.07 4.99 -29.83
CA PRO A 701 -47.45 6.09 -30.60
C PRO A 701 -48.33 7.37 -30.84
N GLY A 702 -47.85 8.36 -31.61
CA GLY A 702 -48.68 9.45 -32.19
C GLY A 702 -47.89 10.66 -32.78
N PRO A 703 -48.04 11.04 -34.08
CA PRO A 703 -47.17 12.04 -34.74
C PRO A 703 -47.86 13.28 -35.38
N ASN A 704 -47.06 14.31 -35.73
CA ASN A 704 -47.18 15.35 -36.79
C ASN A 704 -46.12 16.46 -36.53
N THR A 705 -45.48 17.22 -37.43
CA THR A 705 -45.51 17.50 -38.91
C THR A 705 -44.20 18.30 -39.27
N ARG A 706 -43.76 18.71 -40.48
CA ARG A 706 -44.17 18.63 -41.92
C ARG A 706 -43.01 19.14 -42.84
N ALA A 707 -42.86 18.55 -44.04
CA ALA A 707 -42.09 19.00 -45.24
C ALA A 707 -40.53 19.02 -45.15
N LEU A 708 -39.71 18.61 -46.15
CA LEU A 708 -39.73 18.63 -47.64
C LEU A 708 -39.54 20.03 -48.28
N PRO A 709 -38.95 20.20 -49.49
CA PRO A 709 -38.72 19.18 -50.54
C PRO A 709 -37.37 19.23 -51.36
N THR A 710 -37.29 18.33 -52.35
CA THR A 710 -36.61 18.47 -53.67
C THR A 710 -35.15 17.99 -53.84
N SER A 711 -34.91 17.39 -55.02
CA SER A 711 -33.70 16.67 -55.46
C SER A 711 -33.13 17.26 -56.77
N HIS A 712 -31.95 16.82 -57.21
CA HIS A 712 -31.76 16.34 -58.60
C HIS A 712 -30.54 15.41 -58.80
N PHE A 713 -30.44 14.85 -60.01
CA PHE A 713 -29.80 13.58 -60.39
C PHE A 713 -28.38 13.67 -61.02
N GLN A 714 -27.77 12.50 -61.24
CA GLN A 714 -26.66 12.15 -62.18
C GLN A 714 -25.21 12.55 -61.81
N ALA A 715 -24.14 11.89 -62.32
CA ALA A 715 -23.93 10.47 -62.73
C ALA A 715 -22.46 10.19 -63.17
N LYS A 716 -22.06 8.90 -63.07
CA LYS A 716 -21.13 8.14 -63.95
C LYS A 716 -19.59 8.33 -63.91
N GLN A 717 -18.93 7.16 -64.06
CA GLN A 717 -17.63 6.87 -64.71
C GLN A 717 -16.32 7.31 -63.99
N VAL A 718 -15.15 6.66 -64.17
CA VAL A 718 -14.68 5.26 -64.42
C VAL A 718 -13.21 5.36 -64.86
N ALA A 719 -12.28 4.62 -64.24
CA ALA A 719 -11.06 4.06 -64.87
C ALA A 719 -10.11 3.38 -63.85
N ASP A 720 -9.46 2.32 -64.31
CA ASP A 720 -8.40 1.52 -63.69
C ASP A 720 -7.09 2.34 -63.43
N SER A 721 -6.01 1.89 -62.78
CA SER A 721 -5.48 0.53 -62.61
C SER A 721 -4.38 0.38 -61.53
N VAL A 722 -4.33 -0.82 -60.91
CA VAL A 722 -3.18 -1.57 -60.34
C VAL A 722 -1.76 -0.93 -60.35
N SER A 723 -1.06 -0.88 -59.20
CA SER A 723 0.16 -1.69 -58.89
C SER A 723 0.94 -1.29 -57.59
N ALA A 724 1.86 -2.18 -57.17
CA ALA A 724 3.10 -1.93 -56.42
C ALA A 724 3.08 -1.38 -54.96
N ARG A 725 2.79 -2.31 -54.04
CA ARG A 725 3.44 -2.49 -52.71
C ARG A 725 4.87 -1.89 -52.57
N GLN A 726 5.08 -0.86 -51.72
CA GLN A 726 6.12 -0.82 -50.67
C GLN A 726 6.06 0.44 -49.76
N TYR A 727 6.63 0.33 -48.55
CA TYR A 727 6.49 1.28 -47.44
C TYR A 727 7.38 2.55 -47.54
N ARG A 728 6.87 3.68 -47.02
CA ARG A 728 7.70 4.78 -46.49
C ARG A 728 6.96 5.53 -45.33
N PRO A 729 7.58 5.78 -44.17
CA PRO A 729 7.08 6.67 -43.09
C PRO A 729 7.27 8.17 -43.46
N PRO A 730 6.85 9.19 -42.68
CA PRO A 730 6.46 9.29 -41.24
C PRO A 730 4.99 9.85 -41.07
N PRO A 731 4.51 10.48 -39.94
CA PRO A 731 5.13 10.86 -38.65
C PRO A 731 4.30 10.67 -37.34
N GLU A 732 4.95 11.05 -36.23
CA GLU A 732 4.47 11.68 -34.97
C GLU A 732 3.00 11.61 -34.52
N ASN A 733 2.78 11.11 -33.30
CA ASN A 733 2.49 12.02 -32.17
C ASN A 733 2.93 11.43 -30.79
N VAL A 734 2.92 12.25 -29.74
CA VAL A 734 3.37 11.95 -28.37
C VAL A 734 2.25 11.40 -27.47
N ASP A 735 2.59 10.59 -26.45
CA ASP A 735 2.68 11.06 -25.05
C ASP A 735 3.25 10.03 -24.04
N ALA A 736 3.20 10.35 -22.75
CA ALA A 736 3.50 9.52 -21.56
C ALA A 736 4.99 9.30 -21.21
N LYS A 737 5.63 10.33 -20.65
CA LYS A 737 6.90 10.21 -19.89
C LYS A 737 6.62 9.90 -18.42
N PHE A 738 7.16 8.81 -17.88
CA PHE A 738 7.28 8.62 -16.43
C PHE A 738 8.57 9.25 -15.89
N SER A 739 8.52 9.77 -14.66
CA SER A 739 9.58 10.58 -14.06
C SER A 739 10.58 9.74 -13.26
N THR A 740 11.87 9.88 -13.55
CA THR A 740 12.97 9.26 -12.77
C THR A 740 13.62 10.31 -11.87
N VAL A 741 13.74 10.00 -10.58
CA VAL A 741 14.38 10.90 -9.58
C VAL A 741 15.91 10.73 -9.63
N PRO A 742 16.70 11.83 -9.74
CA PRO A 742 18.16 11.77 -9.72
C PRO A 742 18.73 11.70 -8.29
N LEU A 743 19.86 11.02 -8.13
CA LEU A 743 20.55 10.88 -6.83
C LEU A 743 21.59 12.00 -6.59
N THR A 744 21.58 12.51 -5.36
CA THR A 744 22.65 13.17 -4.59
C THR A 744 23.97 13.58 -5.29
N LEU A 745 24.29 14.88 -5.26
CA LEU A 745 25.65 15.42 -5.33
C LEU A 745 25.86 16.54 -4.30
N VAL A 746 26.97 16.50 -3.57
CA VAL A 746 27.38 17.41 -2.48
C VAL A 746 28.91 17.36 -2.36
N PRO A 747 29.67 18.44 -2.01
CA PRO A 747 29.38 19.88 -2.06
C PRO A 747 30.36 20.66 -2.99
N SER A 748 30.20 21.98 -3.08
CA SER A 748 31.31 22.91 -3.36
C SER A 748 31.16 24.18 -2.49
N VAL A 749 32.23 24.98 -2.35
CA VAL A 749 32.46 25.81 -1.15
C VAL A 749 32.79 27.28 -1.47
N SER A 750 32.23 28.19 -0.66
CA SER A 750 32.62 29.61 -0.47
C SER A 750 32.33 30.60 -1.63
N PRO A 751 32.50 31.92 -1.43
CA PRO A 751 31.69 32.70 -0.50
C PRO A 751 31.17 34.02 -1.11
N SER A 752 30.19 34.67 -0.47
CA SER A 752 29.86 36.07 -0.78
C SER A 752 29.46 36.85 0.48
N THR A 753 30.11 37.99 0.69
CA THR A 753 29.86 38.91 1.80
C THR A 753 28.82 39.96 1.41
N LYS A 754 27.90 40.27 2.32
CA LYS A 754 27.24 41.59 2.39
C LYS A 754 27.11 42.03 3.84
N SER A 755 27.96 42.98 4.24
CA SER A 755 27.73 43.79 5.44
C SER A 755 26.71 44.90 5.13
N SER A 756 25.98 45.31 6.16
CA SER A 756 25.27 46.58 6.22
C SER A 756 25.41 47.11 7.64
N HIS A 757 26.01 48.29 7.80
CA HIS A 757 26.45 48.78 9.11
C HIS A 757 25.35 49.52 9.88
N SER A 758 25.47 49.43 11.21
CA SER A 758 24.94 50.40 12.17
C SER A 758 25.36 51.84 11.85
N ASN A 759 24.53 52.81 12.22
CA ASN A 759 24.97 54.17 12.55
C ASN A 759 24.02 54.82 13.60
N PRO A 760 24.44 55.90 14.28
CA PRO A 760 24.10 56.10 15.70
C PRO A 760 23.00 57.13 16.00
N SER A 761 22.68 57.24 17.29
CA SER A 761 21.77 58.21 17.91
C SER A 761 22.15 59.68 17.67
N PRO A 762 21.17 60.60 17.62
CA PRO A 762 21.38 61.99 17.97
C PRO A 762 21.41 62.18 19.50
N ARG A 763 21.92 63.33 19.97
CA ARG A 763 21.81 63.78 21.36
C ARG A 763 20.46 64.49 21.57
N TYR A 764 19.81 64.25 22.70
CA TYR A 764 19.69 65.24 23.76
C TYR A 764 19.43 64.54 25.10
#